data_AF-A0A1Y5PIX6-F1
#
_entry.id   AF-A0A1Y5PIX6-F1
#
_cell.length_a   1.000
_cell.length_b   1.000
_cell.length_c   1.000
_cell.angle_alpha   90.00
_cell.angle_beta   90.00
_cell.angle_gamma   90.00
#
_symmetry.space_group_name_H-M   'P 1'
#
loop_
_entity.id
_entity.type
_entity.pdbx_description
1 polymer ?
#
loop_
_entity_poly.entity_id
_entity_poly.type
_entity_poly.pdbx_seq_one_letter_code
_entity_poly.pdbx_strand_id
1 'polypeptide(L)'
;MSSTVRFESQPHQLRMLPPEFGGMAAPKSAPGHLRMLTWIGASAVALGVGAAIASVPAVASADSTGSAASKGSSTSSSTSPSGASSKSTAQAGPARAKARPSSSVSARTTTGTKKSAAVESAPATNDAPVEAPVSPAVKTSAVSKTPKSAAVGVGGGLETLVSFFFGNGTAAHPNGGIIIGNGYSWTADTCAAATKCTGGSGGILGNGGNGWNGGNGGAAGWFGNGGEGGDGVVAVNGGRGGNGGAGGLVQGNGGGGGNGAQSIEGHINGGNGGSAGLNGNGGAGGAGGIAQTNGGPVPAGTKGGTGGRGGSGGALKGNGGEGGAGGDGYGIGANGGDGGSGGNTGLFSLTGDAGNGGLGGGGTQGGNGGNGGSGGLLSVFANGGNGGGGGEGPETSENPGRGGNGGIGGNAGLWMGNAGNGGVGGYGGGDGGNGGNVGVLSILGAGGDGGEGGAGQKGGFGINGAVKNVDGTPGNPNGTAGKPGGAGGSGGNGGNGSLFLGVGGDGGASGAGGAGGAGGRGANQQTSAATGDGAAGGNGGDGGVGGAGGQHSGDAGTGKYLFVVASNGKVGSSGDGGVGGMGGAGGVGQDTAANNGSGGAGGRGGTGGVGGAGGAATTNAAAGNGGAGGVGGVGGNGGWGGWSEADSKAPALGIGGTAGTPGDGGRGGDGGAGSTTQISGIGGAGGTGGAGGNGGSGFNGVDGANGGRGGDGGNGGANGGAGVETGGYGGKGGDFGVASYPAPGGSNATNGDIGQAGDAGTPAPPAPNAPLAASAAQLLSPQSVVKDLSDRLTYIFFNNGPSMNPRLSPGTGAGKPIVVDVNAESNNGFEVTYTVTTQPKYGTVTRQEDGSYVYRVDPALVKPGITDTFVITAENGSGARLPGVAGQVQNWLHSWAVNMGLAKADTEDVVVTVKIQGDGVYGKPELNSQYYVEQNYENCILMAAAMVVGQLRGDKALQPTEAQIVNLAKTTDSVSKPGRVIYIDENSADGANAPDTAALLNIHYGQYLHAELKVYQPDEGQLALRDLEAAVARGEAPIVGLNAETLWAAVQCAKGDCEGLGGGIKDFQEANHGVVVIGVDTVKGIVYLNDSGSSAQADEVDKVIKDEDGNDVTVKVKRFPKGEPITIGAFMSAWSTDNYETIFVSKVG
;
A
#
# COMPACT_ATOMS: atom_id res chain seq x y z
N MET A 1 21.96 45.18 -18.73
CA MET A 1 22.95 46.11 -19.33
C MET A 1 24.21 45.32 -19.70
N SER A 2 25.09 45.83 -20.57
CA SER A 2 26.14 45.03 -21.24
C SER A 2 27.57 45.40 -20.82
N SER A 3 28.43 44.39 -20.59
CA SER A 3 29.89 44.42 -20.89
C SER A 3 30.62 43.08 -20.63
N THR A 4 31.18 42.47 -21.68
CA THR A 4 32.57 41.93 -21.83
C THR A 4 33.49 41.73 -20.59
N VAL A 5 34.40 40.73 -20.47
CA VAL A 5 35.15 39.88 -21.46
C VAL A 5 35.38 38.43 -20.93
N ARG A 6 35.79 37.51 -21.82
CA ARG A 6 36.35 36.15 -21.60
C ARG A 6 37.41 36.04 -20.48
N PHE A 7 37.62 34.82 -19.96
CA PHE A 7 38.96 34.26 -19.67
C PHE A 7 39.01 32.74 -19.89
N GLU A 8 40.21 32.16 -19.92
CA GLU A 8 40.51 30.82 -20.47
C GLU A 8 41.34 29.95 -19.49
N SER A 9 41.55 28.68 -19.81
CA SER A 9 41.90 27.56 -18.91
C SER A 9 43.16 27.70 -18.02
N GLN A 10 42.98 27.40 -16.71
CA GLN A 10 43.85 26.59 -15.81
C GLN A 10 45.34 27.00 -15.56
N PRO A 11 46.01 26.45 -14.51
CA PRO A 11 45.57 26.22 -13.13
C PRO A 11 46.64 26.81 -12.15
N HIS A 12 46.81 26.21 -10.95
CA HIS A 12 47.75 26.61 -9.87
C HIS A 12 47.31 27.86 -9.08
N GLN A 13 47.64 28.05 -7.80
CA GLN A 13 48.26 27.16 -6.79
C GLN A 13 47.83 27.63 -5.40
N LEU A 14 47.60 26.72 -4.45
CA LEU A 14 47.51 27.05 -3.02
C LEU A 14 48.57 26.23 -2.28
N ARG A 15 49.54 26.92 -1.66
CA ARG A 15 50.78 26.32 -1.17
C ARG A 15 50.67 26.02 0.32
N MET A 16 50.73 24.74 0.68
CA MET A 16 50.84 24.28 2.08
C MET A 16 52.15 24.73 2.74
N LEU A 17 52.16 24.74 4.08
CA LEU A 17 53.02 23.94 4.99
C LEU A 17 52.59 24.26 6.45
N PRO A 18 52.87 23.40 7.47
CA PRO A 18 53.65 22.16 7.44
C PRO A 18 52.86 20.88 7.81
N PRO A 19 53.10 19.76 7.12
CA PRO A 19 52.81 18.41 7.60
C PRO A 19 54.11 17.65 7.97
N GLU A 20 54.14 17.05 9.16
CA GLU A 20 55.26 16.25 9.67
C GLU A 20 54.69 15.06 10.48
N PHE A 21 55.07 13.79 10.28
CA PHE A 21 55.95 13.20 9.26
C PHE A 21 55.60 11.71 9.03
N GLY A 22 55.46 11.30 7.75
CA GLY A 22 55.73 9.95 7.18
C GLY A 22 55.07 8.66 7.73
N GLY A 23 54.72 7.65 6.93
CA GLY A 23 54.68 7.54 5.46
C GLY A 23 55.22 6.20 4.91
N MET A 24 54.71 5.77 3.75
CA MET A 24 55.17 4.62 2.92
C MET A 24 54.94 3.21 3.51
N ALA A 25 54.76 2.12 2.75
CA ALA A 25 54.28 1.90 1.37
C ALA A 25 53.93 0.39 1.18
N ALA A 26 53.26 0.03 0.07
CA ALA A 26 53.23 -1.36 -0.44
C ALA A 26 54.54 -1.67 -1.22
N PRO A 27 54.93 -2.94 -1.56
CA PRO A 27 54.05 -4.13 -1.68
C PRO A 27 54.70 -5.53 -1.35
N LYS A 28 53.93 -6.61 -1.67
CA LYS A 28 54.36 -7.98 -2.07
C LYS A 28 54.91 -9.00 -1.04
N SER A 29 54.66 -10.27 -1.40
CA SER A 29 55.33 -11.53 -1.02
C SER A 29 54.93 -12.25 0.28
N ALA A 30 54.49 -13.51 0.14
CA ALA A 30 54.44 -14.52 1.21
C ALA A 30 55.83 -15.19 1.40
N PRO A 31 56.12 -15.84 2.54
CA PRO A 31 55.84 -17.29 2.64
C PRO A 31 55.58 -17.86 4.07
N GLY A 32 55.11 -19.12 4.16
CA GLY A 32 55.56 -20.05 5.23
C GLY A 32 54.52 -20.68 6.19
N HIS A 33 54.19 -21.96 5.96
CA HIS A 33 53.84 -22.91 7.06
C HIS A 33 55.10 -23.12 7.94
N LEU A 34 55.09 -23.48 9.22
CA LEU A 34 54.51 -24.61 9.99
C LEU A 34 54.62 -24.17 11.49
N ARG A 35 54.20 -24.77 12.62
CA ARG A 35 53.89 -26.12 13.17
C ARG A 35 52.72 -25.91 14.18
N MET A 36 51.74 -26.78 14.40
CA MET A 36 51.72 -28.24 14.73
C MET A 36 52.03 -28.58 16.21
N LEU A 37 51.08 -29.27 16.88
CA LEU A 37 51.09 -29.89 18.24
C LEU A 37 51.09 -28.91 19.44
N THR A 38 50.10 -28.92 20.35
CA THR A 38 49.74 -30.04 21.26
C THR A 38 48.23 -30.25 21.48
N TRP A 39 47.85 -31.34 22.16
CA TRP A 39 46.45 -31.78 22.41
C TRP A 39 46.30 -32.35 23.83
N ILE A 40 45.06 -32.64 24.26
CA ILE A 40 44.66 -33.17 25.60
C ILE A 40 44.78 -32.13 26.74
N GLY A 41 43.83 -32.00 27.69
CA GLY A 41 42.51 -32.62 27.82
C GLY A 41 42.13 -32.94 29.27
N ALA A 42 41.35 -32.05 29.90
CA ALA A 42 40.74 -32.17 31.24
C ALA A 42 39.67 -31.07 31.39
N SER A 43 38.53 -31.21 32.10
CA SER A 43 38.03 -32.29 32.97
C SER A 43 36.51 -32.48 32.80
N ALA A 44 36.02 -33.66 33.20
CA ALA A 44 34.63 -33.91 33.56
C ALA A 44 34.58 -34.76 34.85
N VAL A 45 33.39 -35.06 35.38
CA VAL A 45 33.05 -35.90 36.56
C VAL A 45 32.97 -35.17 37.92
N ALA A 46 32.03 -35.64 38.76
CA ALA A 46 31.62 -35.19 40.10
C ALA A 46 30.78 -33.89 40.10
N LEU A 47 29.62 -33.77 40.77
CA LEU A 47 28.81 -34.64 41.66
C LEU A 47 27.33 -34.59 41.19
N GLY A 48 26.34 -35.39 41.64
CA GLY A 48 26.26 -36.49 42.60
C GLY A 48 24.81 -37.01 42.65
N VAL A 49 24.56 -38.27 43.03
CA VAL A 49 23.25 -38.94 42.86
C VAL A 49 22.29 -38.71 44.04
N GLY A 50 21.01 -38.49 43.76
CA GLY A 50 19.90 -38.60 44.71
C GLY A 50 18.66 -39.20 44.03
N ALA A 51 18.22 -40.38 44.45
CA ALA A 51 17.12 -41.12 43.83
C ALA A 51 15.93 -41.27 44.79
N ALA A 52 14.71 -41.12 44.26
CA ALA A 52 13.47 -41.47 44.93
C ALA A 52 12.47 -42.03 43.90
N ILE A 53 11.94 -43.23 44.14
CA ILE A 53 10.96 -43.89 43.28
C ILE A 53 9.60 -43.84 43.97
N ALA A 54 8.57 -43.39 43.26
CA ALA A 54 7.17 -43.55 43.65
C ALA A 54 6.32 -43.81 42.40
N SER A 55 5.49 -44.85 42.44
CA SER A 55 4.77 -45.37 41.27
C SER A 55 3.26 -45.44 41.52
N VAL A 56 2.47 -44.83 40.66
CA VAL A 56 1.01 -45.04 40.54
C VAL A 56 0.60 -44.91 39.07
N PRO A 57 -0.46 -45.61 38.62
CA PRO A 57 -0.67 -45.90 37.20
C PRO A 57 -1.45 -44.82 36.44
N ALA A 58 -1.42 -44.91 35.11
CA ALA A 58 -2.17 -44.06 34.21
C ALA A 58 -3.69 -44.27 34.29
N VAL A 59 -4.44 -43.18 34.17
CA VAL A 59 -5.83 -43.17 33.70
C VAL A 59 -5.93 -42.21 32.52
N ALA A 60 -6.44 -42.69 31.40
CA ALA A 60 -6.71 -41.86 30.24
C ALA A 60 -8.13 -41.29 30.31
N SER A 61 -8.29 -40.04 29.90
CA SER A 61 -9.57 -39.53 29.44
C SER A 61 -9.32 -38.53 28.31
N ALA A 62 -9.87 -38.82 27.15
CA ALA A 62 -10.09 -37.87 26.09
C ALA A 62 -11.59 -37.91 25.80
N ASP A 63 -12.25 -36.76 25.82
CA ASP A 63 -13.62 -36.60 25.35
C ASP A 63 -13.63 -35.50 24.29
N SER A 64 -14.21 -35.81 23.14
CA SER A 64 -14.30 -34.95 21.97
C SER A 64 -15.76 -34.68 21.64
N THR A 65 -16.43 -33.93 22.50
CA THR A 65 -17.82 -33.51 22.32
C THR A 65 -17.93 -31.98 22.28
N GLY A 66 -18.45 -31.46 21.16
CA GLY A 66 -18.77 -30.04 21.05
C GLY A 66 -19.97 -29.68 21.90
N SER A 67 -19.93 -28.53 22.58
CA SER A 67 -21.06 -28.00 23.36
C SER A 67 -21.46 -26.61 22.87
N ALA A 68 -22.75 -26.45 22.59
CA ALA A 68 -23.35 -25.17 22.23
C ALA A 68 -23.54 -24.26 23.47
N ALA A 69 -23.84 -22.98 23.24
CA ALA A 69 -23.90 -21.95 24.28
C ALA A 69 -24.93 -22.22 25.38
N SER A 70 -24.56 -21.92 26.63
CA SER A 70 -25.46 -21.87 27.79
C SER A 70 -25.50 -20.47 28.40
N LYS A 71 -26.70 -19.91 28.58
CA LYS A 71 -26.93 -18.71 29.40
C LYS A 71 -27.06 -19.12 30.88
N GLY A 72 -26.41 -18.40 31.79
CA GLY A 72 -26.60 -18.59 33.24
C GLY A 72 -25.81 -17.60 34.08
N SER A 73 -26.45 -17.01 35.09
CA SER A 73 -25.84 -16.16 36.13
C SER A 73 -25.29 -17.04 37.28
N SER A 74 -24.53 -16.58 38.29
CA SER A 74 -24.64 -15.30 38.99
C SER A 74 -23.48 -15.03 39.99
N THR A 75 -23.16 -13.74 40.23
CA THR A 75 -22.61 -13.13 41.48
C THR A 75 -21.30 -13.70 42.08
N SER A 76 -20.36 -12.94 42.64
CA SER A 76 -20.38 -11.61 43.30
C SER A 76 -18.95 -10.98 43.31
N SER A 77 -18.67 -9.73 43.71
CA SER A 77 -19.41 -8.45 43.66
C SER A 77 -18.49 -7.31 44.14
N SER A 78 -18.52 -6.12 43.51
CA SER A 78 -17.88 -4.90 44.03
C SER A 78 -18.74 -3.67 43.71
N THR A 79 -18.88 -2.75 44.68
CA THR A 79 -19.87 -1.65 44.66
C THR A 79 -19.43 -0.42 43.88
N SER A 80 -20.30 0.12 43.03
CA SER A 80 -20.18 1.47 42.46
C SER A 80 -20.88 2.51 43.37
N PRO A 81 -20.27 3.66 43.64
CA PRO A 81 -20.98 4.88 44.03
C PRO A 81 -21.32 5.71 42.78
N SER A 82 -22.59 6.08 42.60
CA SER A 82 -23.03 6.93 41.49
C SER A 82 -23.01 8.42 41.87
N GLY A 83 -22.27 9.22 41.10
CA GLY A 83 -22.29 10.69 41.15
C GLY A 83 -22.25 11.22 39.71
N ALA A 84 -23.19 12.08 39.34
CA ALA A 84 -23.41 12.45 37.94
C ALA A 84 -22.71 13.76 37.54
N SER A 85 -22.08 13.76 36.37
CA SER A 85 -21.88 14.95 35.53
C SER A 85 -22.20 14.60 34.07
N SER A 86 -22.51 15.63 33.27
CA SER A 86 -23.27 15.46 32.01
C SER A 86 -22.38 15.33 30.77
N LYS A 87 -22.67 14.32 29.91
CA LYS A 87 -22.26 14.35 28.50
C LYS A 87 -23.05 15.45 27.77
N SER A 88 -22.36 16.31 27.02
CA SER A 88 -22.99 17.30 26.13
C SER A 88 -22.50 17.12 24.69
N THR A 89 -23.31 16.48 23.85
CA THR A 89 -23.15 16.52 22.39
C THR A 89 -23.60 17.90 21.90
N ALA A 90 -22.64 18.80 21.66
CA ALA A 90 -22.91 20.18 21.25
C ALA A 90 -22.58 20.40 19.76
N GLN A 91 -23.62 20.42 18.92
CA GLN A 91 -23.50 20.98 17.57
C GLN A 91 -23.48 22.51 17.67
N ALA A 92 -22.39 23.14 17.23
CA ALA A 92 -22.25 24.60 17.22
C ALA A 92 -22.57 25.18 15.83
N GLY A 93 -23.83 25.51 15.59
CA GLY A 93 -24.25 26.33 14.45
C GLY A 93 -24.00 27.84 14.72
N PRO A 94 -23.84 28.67 13.68
CA PRO A 94 -23.48 30.09 13.85
C PRO A 94 -24.60 30.92 14.48
N ALA A 95 -24.23 31.89 15.32
CA ALA A 95 -25.17 32.74 16.05
C ALA A 95 -25.79 33.84 15.17
N ARG A 96 -27.09 34.10 15.33
CA ARG A 96 -27.79 35.28 14.77
C ARG A 96 -28.59 36.01 15.84
N ALA A 97 -28.69 37.33 15.71
CA ALA A 97 -29.13 38.24 16.77
C ALA A 97 -30.62 38.15 17.16
N LYS A 98 -30.94 38.59 18.39
CA LYS A 98 -32.30 38.67 18.95
C LYS A 98 -33.12 39.83 18.37
N ALA A 99 -34.43 39.60 18.21
CA ALA A 99 -35.47 40.62 18.18
C ALA A 99 -36.60 40.26 19.17
N ARG A 100 -37.46 41.23 19.54
CA ARG A 100 -38.51 41.07 20.57
C ARG A 100 -39.90 40.75 19.98
N PRO A 101 -40.84 40.20 20.77
CA PRO A 101 -42.07 39.60 20.25
C PRO A 101 -43.32 40.50 20.31
N SER A 102 -44.29 40.24 19.42
CA SER A 102 -45.69 40.66 19.58
C SER A 102 -46.65 39.84 18.69
N SER A 103 -47.74 39.35 19.30
CA SER A 103 -49.16 39.36 18.85
C SER A 103 -49.52 39.94 17.46
N SER A 104 -50.59 39.52 16.75
CA SER A 104 -51.66 38.53 16.97
C SER A 104 -52.65 38.50 15.77
N VAL A 105 -53.73 37.68 15.84
CA VAL A 105 -54.93 37.68 14.94
C VAL A 105 -54.67 37.14 13.51
N SER A 106 -55.26 36.07 12.96
CA SER A 106 -56.53 35.32 13.13
C SER A 106 -57.73 35.80 12.28
N ALA A 107 -57.92 35.23 11.09
CA ALA A 107 -59.22 34.88 10.49
C ALA A 107 -59.04 34.15 9.12
N ARG A 108 -60.03 33.47 8.51
CA ARG A 108 -61.01 32.45 9.00
C ARG A 108 -61.90 32.04 7.81
N THR A 109 -61.91 30.76 7.44
CA THR A 109 -63.09 30.13 6.81
C THR A 109 -63.05 28.60 6.99
N THR A 110 -64.12 28.07 7.61
CA THR A 110 -64.95 26.91 7.22
C THR A 110 -64.32 25.74 6.43
N THR A 111 -64.61 24.47 6.71
CA THR A 111 -65.67 23.85 7.55
C THR A 111 -65.20 22.47 8.02
N GLY A 112 -65.78 21.90 9.10
CA GLY A 112 -65.24 20.69 9.73
C GLY A 112 -66.19 19.50 9.85
N THR A 113 -65.61 18.32 10.09
CA THR A 113 -66.25 17.09 10.57
C THR A 113 -65.29 16.33 11.50
N LYS A 114 -65.81 15.39 12.30
CA LYS A 114 -65.04 14.57 13.26
C LYS A 114 -65.34 13.07 13.05
N LYS A 115 -64.38 12.22 13.47
CA LYS A 115 -64.51 10.83 13.93
C LYS A 115 -65.71 9.99 13.43
N SER A 116 -65.38 8.94 12.66
CA SER A 116 -65.75 7.53 12.88
C SER A 116 -64.73 6.67 12.10
N ALA A 117 -64.23 5.50 12.55
CA ALA A 117 -64.85 4.34 13.19
C ALA A 117 -65.69 3.50 12.21
N ALA A 118 -65.23 2.28 11.92
CA ALA A 118 -65.94 1.27 11.14
C ALA A 118 -65.62 -0.12 11.70
N VAL A 119 -66.66 -0.94 11.85
CA VAL A 119 -66.66 -2.35 12.28
C VAL A 119 -67.81 -3.02 11.49
N GLU A 120 -67.86 -4.36 11.47
CA GLU A 120 -68.91 -5.23 10.91
C GLU A 120 -68.87 -5.54 9.40
N SER A 121 -69.32 -6.71 8.92
CA SER A 121 -69.53 -8.05 9.54
C SER A 121 -69.89 -9.11 8.48
N ALA A 122 -69.13 -10.22 8.39
CA ALA A 122 -69.53 -11.62 8.02
C ALA A 122 -70.43 -11.89 6.77
N PRO A 123 -70.85 -13.14 6.43
CA PRO A 123 -70.41 -14.50 6.79
C PRO A 123 -69.77 -15.22 5.54
N ALA A 124 -69.78 -16.53 5.22
CA ALA A 124 -70.39 -17.75 5.80
C ALA A 124 -69.64 -19.07 5.44
N THR A 125 -69.30 -19.85 6.47
CA THR A 125 -69.46 -21.32 6.69
C THR A 125 -69.55 -22.37 5.54
N ASN A 126 -68.86 -23.51 5.78
CA ASN A 126 -69.06 -24.89 5.27
C ASN A 126 -68.60 -25.17 3.81
N ASP A 127 -68.00 -26.31 3.43
CA ASP A 127 -67.96 -27.68 4.00
C ASP A 127 -66.55 -28.34 4.02
N ALA A 128 -66.47 -29.56 4.59
CA ALA A 128 -65.32 -30.50 4.58
C ALA A 128 -65.76 -31.85 3.92
N PRO A 129 -65.01 -32.99 3.92
CA PRO A 129 -63.61 -33.24 4.34
C PRO A 129 -62.75 -34.11 3.37
N VAL A 130 -61.42 -34.10 3.54
CA VAL A 130 -60.47 -35.25 3.44
C VAL A 130 -59.23 -34.81 4.24
N GLU A 131 -59.04 -35.14 5.51
CA GLU A 131 -58.62 -36.45 6.06
C GLU A 131 -57.20 -36.89 5.64
N ALA A 132 -56.20 -36.46 6.42
CA ALA A 132 -54.85 -37.05 6.44
C ALA A 132 -54.54 -37.50 7.88
N PRO A 133 -54.81 -38.76 8.25
CA PRO A 133 -54.72 -39.23 9.63
C PRO A 133 -53.28 -39.56 10.05
N VAL A 134 -53.05 -39.58 11.36
CA VAL A 134 -51.72 -39.69 11.98
C VAL A 134 -51.35 -41.12 12.41
N SER A 135 -50.04 -41.41 12.39
CA SER A 135 -49.36 -42.41 13.25
C SER A 135 -49.66 -43.91 13.00
N PRO A 136 -48.93 -44.87 13.63
CA PRO A 136 -47.59 -44.79 14.24
C PRO A 136 -46.58 -45.86 13.76
N ALA A 137 -45.28 -45.56 13.85
CA ALA A 137 -44.21 -46.56 14.03
C ALA A 137 -43.04 -45.88 14.76
N VAL A 138 -42.77 -46.12 16.05
CA VAL A 138 -42.26 -47.39 16.60
C VAL A 138 -41.11 -47.95 15.75
N LYS A 139 -39.96 -47.28 15.79
CA LYS A 139 -38.69 -47.90 15.38
C LYS A 139 -38.28 -48.90 16.45
N THR A 140 -38.70 -50.15 16.27
CA THR A 140 -38.19 -51.29 17.04
C THR A 140 -36.68 -51.41 16.85
N SER A 141 -36.00 -52.02 17.83
CA SER A 141 -34.55 -52.25 17.81
C SER A 141 -34.16 -53.25 16.72
N ALA A 142 -34.08 -52.78 15.48
CA ALA A 142 -33.43 -53.51 14.39
C ALA A 142 -31.96 -53.69 14.76
N VAL A 143 -31.59 -54.91 15.19
CA VAL A 143 -30.21 -55.32 15.41
C VAL A 143 -29.50 -55.35 14.06
N SER A 144 -29.08 -54.16 13.63
CA SER A 144 -28.01 -54.01 12.64
C SER A 144 -26.82 -54.71 13.23
N LYS A 145 -26.53 -55.89 12.67
CA LYS A 145 -25.51 -56.83 13.16
C LYS A 145 -24.27 -56.04 13.51
N THR A 146 -23.67 -56.34 14.66
CA THR A 146 -22.31 -55.90 14.99
C THR A 146 -21.47 -55.98 13.72
N PRO A 147 -20.72 -54.93 13.33
CA PRO A 147 -19.74 -55.13 12.27
C PRO A 147 -18.92 -56.33 12.71
N LYS A 148 -18.97 -57.42 11.93
CA LYS A 148 -18.00 -58.51 12.11
C LYS A 148 -16.67 -57.80 12.17
N SER A 149 -15.90 -58.01 13.23
CA SER A 149 -14.52 -57.53 13.28
C SER A 149 -13.93 -57.82 11.91
N ALA A 150 -13.51 -56.77 11.20
CA ALA A 150 -12.81 -56.95 9.95
C ALA A 150 -11.59 -57.78 10.34
N ALA A 151 -11.66 -59.09 10.06
CA ALA A 151 -10.60 -60.00 10.43
C ALA A 151 -9.38 -59.46 9.71
N VAL A 152 -8.37 -59.04 10.49
CA VAL A 152 -7.15 -58.45 9.94
C VAL A 152 -6.67 -59.42 8.87
N GLY A 153 -6.76 -59.00 7.61
CA GLY A 153 -6.58 -59.88 6.47
C GLY A 153 -5.11 -60.27 6.40
N VAL A 154 -4.76 -61.40 7.02
CA VAL A 154 -3.40 -61.95 7.02
C VAL A 154 -3.07 -62.37 5.59
N GLY A 155 -2.51 -61.42 4.85
CA GLY A 155 -2.55 -61.32 3.39
C GLY A 155 -1.84 -60.05 2.94
N GLY A 156 -1.97 -58.96 3.71
CA GLY A 156 -0.81 -58.12 4.01
C GLY A 156 0.10 -58.85 5.02
N GLY A 157 1.40 -58.90 4.75
CA GLY A 157 2.37 -59.62 5.59
C GLY A 157 2.83 -58.84 6.82
N LEU A 158 4.07 -59.09 7.28
CA LEU A 158 4.70 -58.30 8.35
C LEU A 158 4.62 -56.79 8.08
N GLU A 159 4.69 -56.39 6.81
CA GLU A 159 4.65 -55.00 6.34
C GLU A 159 3.43 -54.22 6.86
N THR A 160 2.23 -54.80 6.91
CA THR A 160 1.02 -54.11 7.40
C THR A 160 1.03 -53.93 8.92
N LEU A 161 1.67 -54.85 9.65
CA LEU A 161 1.88 -54.72 11.09
C LEU A 161 2.99 -53.71 11.39
N VAL A 162 4.06 -53.71 10.58
CA VAL A 162 5.16 -52.76 10.66
C VAL A 162 4.67 -51.35 10.35
N SER A 163 3.94 -51.13 9.25
CA SER A 163 3.46 -49.79 8.85
C SER A 163 2.52 -49.14 9.87
N PHE A 164 1.76 -49.94 10.63
CA PHE A 164 0.91 -49.47 11.72
C PHE A 164 1.69 -48.87 12.90
N PHE A 165 2.93 -49.32 13.13
CA PHE A 165 3.81 -48.79 14.18
C PHE A 165 4.93 -47.89 13.65
N PHE A 166 5.39 -48.12 12.41
CA PHE A 166 6.59 -47.55 11.78
C PHE A 166 6.32 -47.28 10.29
N GLY A 167 5.95 -46.04 9.95
CA GLY A 167 5.70 -45.64 8.57
C GLY A 167 5.09 -44.25 8.46
N ASN A 168 5.36 -43.52 7.38
CA ASN A 168 4.69 -42.25 7.13
C ASN A 168 3.26 -42.49 6.63
N GLY A 169 2.38 -41.52 6.88
CA GLY A 169 1.04 -41.50 6.32
C GLY A 169 1.02 -41.42 4.79
N THR A 170 -0.14 -41.73 4.21
CA THR A 170 -0.42 -41.70 2.77
C THR A 170 -1.78 -41.07 2.51
N ALA A 171 -2.10 -40.65 1.28
CA ALA A 171 -3.41 -40.06 0.98
C ALA A 171 -4.61 -40.96 1.38
N ALA A 172 -4.47 -42.29 1.34
CA ALA A 172 -5.50 -43.23 1.78
C ALA A 172 -5.56 -43.40 3.32
N HIS A 173 -4.41 -43.30 3.99
CA HIS A 173 -4.25 -43.47 5.43
C HIS A 173 -3.34 -42.35 5.96
N PRO A 174 -3.87 -41.13 6.21
CA PRO A 174 -3.04 -39.94 6.35
C PRO A 174 -2.22 -39.90 7.64
N ASN A 175 -2.60 -40.62 8.69
CA ASN A 175 -1.83 -40.65 9.93
C ASN A 175 -0.57 -41.53 9.80
N GLY A 176 0.53 -41.10 10.39
CA GLY A 176 1.74 -41.92 10.53
C GLY A 176 1.56 -43.10 11.50
N GLY A 177 2.47 -44.07 11.42
CA GLY A 177 2.56 -45.20 12.33
C GLY A 177 2.81 -44.76 13.78
N ILE A 178 2.21 -45.47 14.73
CA ILE A 178 2.06 -45.00 16.13
C ILE A 178 3.39 -44.64 16.81
N ILE A 179 4.49 -45.34 16.51
CA ILE A 179 5.79 -45.15 17.18
C ILE A 179 6.68 -44.19 16.37
N ILE A 180 6.83 -44.43 15.06
CA ILE A 180 7.60 -43.56 14.17
C ILE A 180 6.83 -43.35 12.87
N GLY A 181 6.60 -42.10 12.48
CA GLY A 181 5.90 -41.79 11.24
C GLY A 181 5.43 -40.35 11.16
N ASN A 182 5.80 -39.64 10.09
CA ASN A 182 5.21 -38.36 9.79
C ASN A 182 3.77 -38.55 9.29
N GLY A 183 2.88 -37.64 9.65
CA GLY A 183 1.58 -37.52 9.01
C GLY A 183 1.70 -37.09 7.54
N TYR A 184 0.67 -37.40 6.75
CA TYR A 184 0.64 -37.11 5.33
C TYR A 184 0.32 -35.64 5.07
N SER A 185 1.21 -34.97 4.32
CA SER A 185 0.99 -33.63 3.77
C SER A 185 0.27 -33.73 2.43
N TRP A 186 -0.81 -32.95 2.28
CA TRP A 186 -1.57 -32.88 1.04
C TRP A 186 -1.00 -31.86 0.05
N THR A 187 -1.25 -32.09 -1.24
CA THR A 187 -0.81 -31.23 -2.35
C THR A 187 -1.94 -31.10 -3.38
N ALA A 188 -1.79 -30.21 -4.37
CA ALA A 188 -2.74 -30.07 -5.47
C ALA A 188 -3.00 -31.39 -6.25
N ASP A 189 -1.97 -32.23 -6.40
CA ASP A 189 -2.08 -33.51 -7.13
C ASP A 189 -2.80 -34.60 -6.33
N THR A 190 -2.80 -34.49 -5.00
CA THR A 190 -3.28 -35.55 -4.11
C THR A 190 -4.55 -35.20 -3.34
N CYS A 191 -4.87 -33.91 -3.20
CA CYS A 191 -6.15 -33.41 -2.74
C CYS A 191 -7.01 -32.96 -3.94
N ALA A 192 -8.15 -33.61 -4.17
CA ALA A 192 -9.04 -33.25 -5.27
C ALA A 192 -9.50 -31.78 -5.16
N ALA A 193 -9.47 -31.03 -6.27
CA ALA A 193 -9.57 -29.57 -6.30
C ALA A 193 -10.76 -28.93 -5.54
N ALA A 194 -11.90 -29.62 -5.43
CA ALA A 194 -13.09 -29.17 -4.69
C ALA A 194 -13.20 -29.73 -3.24
N THR A 195 -12.12 -30.30 -2.69
CA THR A 195 -12.10 -30.99 -1.39
C THR A 195 -11.20 -30.27 -0.40
N LYS A 196 -11.63 -30.20 0.88
CA LYS A 196 -10.82 -29.78 2.03
C LYS A 196 -10.04 -30.98 2.55
N CYS A 197 -8.72 -30.94 2.53
CA CYS A 197 -7.90 -32.08 2.96
C CYS A 197 -7.10 -31.74 4.24
N THR A 198 -7.52 -32.31 5.37
CA THR A 198 -6.80 -32.16 6.66
C THR A 198 -5.56 -33.04 6.67
N GLY A 199 -4.40 -32.45 6.95
CA GLY A 199 -3.14 -33.15 7.09
C GLY A 199 -3.15 -34.18 8.23
N GLY A 200 -2.46 -35.30 8.03
CA GLY A 200 -2.50 -36.41 8.99
C GLY A 200 -1.68 -36.16 10.25
N SER A 201 -2.02 -36.85 11.34
CA SER A 201 -1.22 -36.78 12.58
C SER A 201 0.04 -37.64 12.49
N GLY A 202 1.12 -37.19 13.14
CA GLY A 202 2.35 -37.95 13.33
C GLY A 202 2.28 -38.97 14.47
N GLY A 203 3.19 -39.94 14.46
CA GLY A 203 3.43 -40.87 15.56
C GLY A 203 4.16 -40.23 16.75
N ILE A 204 4.52 -41.05 17.75
CA ILE A 204 5.31 -40.62 18.92
C ILE A 204 6.58 -39.86 18.49
N LEU A 205 7.28 -40.38 17.48
CA LEU A 205 8.32 -39.69 16.73
C LEU A 205 7.81 -39.38 15.31
N GLY A 206 7.33 -38.16 15.07
CA GLY A 206 6.82 -37.77 13.76
C GLY A 206 6.18 -36.39 13.73
N ASN A 207 6.43 -35.66 12.64
CA ASN A 207 5.74 -34.42 12.34
C ASN A 207 4.28 -34.68 11.98
N GLY A 208 3.40 -33.71 12.21
CA GLY A 208 2.12 -33.66 11.52
C GLY A 208 2.29 -33.30 10.04
N GLY A 209 1.36 -33.74 9.20
CA GLY A 209 1.32 -33.39 7.78
C GLY A 209 0.56 -32.09 7.53
N ASN A 210 0.87 -31.40 6.43
CA ASN A 210 0.20 -30.16 6.02
C ASN A 210 -1.20 -30.42 5.46
N GLY A 211 -2.13 -29.51 5.72
CA GLY A 211 -3.45 -29.48 5.11
C GLY A 211 -3.47 -28.77 3.75
N TRP A 212 -4.58 -28.88 3.03
CA TRP A 212 -4.80 -28.28 1.70
C TRP A 212 -6.25 -27.82 1.53
N ASN A 213 -6.48 -26.75 0.73
CA ASN A 213 -7.79 -26.10 0.50
C ASN A 213 -8.57 -25.82 1.81
N GLY A 214 -8.00 -24.99 2.68
CA GLY A 214 -8.57 -24.69 4.00
C GLY A 214 -8.51 -25.86 4.98
N GLY A 215 -7.85 -26.96 4.64
CA GLY A 215 -7.66 -28.13 5.49
C GLY A 215 -6.71 -27.83 6.65
N ASN A 216 -7.02 -28.33 7.85
CA ASN A 216 -6.13 -28.10 9.00
C ASN A 216 -4.83 -28.90 8.84
N GLY A 217 -3.74 -28.42 9.44
CA GLY A 217 -2.53 -29.21 9.63
C GLY A 217 -2.74 -30.29 10.70
N GLY A 218 -2.06 -31.42 10.54
CA GLY A 218 -2.09 -32.52 11.50
C GLY A 218 -1.21 -32.25 12.72
N ALA A 219 -1.54 -32.87 13.85
CA ALA A 219 -0.72 -32.75 15.07
C ALA A 219 0.47 -33.73 15.05
N ALA A 220 1.60 -33.32 15.61
CA ALA A 220 2.68 -34.26 15.97
C ALA A 220 2.35 -35.04 17.25
N GLY A 221 3.06 -36.15 17.49
CA GLY A 221 2.88 -36.96 18.70
C GLY A 221 3.62 -36.40 19.91
N TRP A 222 4.76 -37.01 20.28
CA TRP A 222 5.59 -36.54 21.40
C TRP A 222 6.76 -35.68 20.91
N PHE A 223 7.35 -36.03 19.77
CA PHE A 223 8.46 -35.33 19.15
C PHE A 223 8.16 -35.10 17.66
N GLY A 224 8.28 -33.86 17.20
CA GLY A 224 7.98 -33.44 15.83
C GLY A 224 7.17 -32.16 15.78
N ASN A 225 7.22 -31.46 14.64
CA ASN A 225 6.46 -30.23 14.45
C ASN A 225 5.03 -30.52 13.97
N GLY A 226 4.07 -29.70 14.37
CA GLY A 226 2.72 -29.73 13.78
C GLY A 226 2.77 -29.30 12.31
N GLY A 227 1.91 -29.90 11.49
CA GLY A 227 1.79 -29.53 10.08
C GLY A 227 1.10 -28.19 9.88
N GLU A 228 1.33 -27.54 8.75
CA GLU A 228 0.71 -26.25 8.41
C GLU A 228 -0.76 -26.43 7.99
N GLY A 229 -1.59 -25.46 8.30
CA GLY A 229 -2.94 -25.36 7.75
C GLY A 229 -2.88 -24.90 6.29
N GLY A 230 -3.64 -25.53 5.42
CA GLY A 230 -3.70 -25.15 4.01
C GLY A 230 -4.50 -23.87 3.79
N ASP A 231 -4.02 -23.05 2.87
CA ASP A 231 -4.72 -21.83 2.42
C ASP A 231 -6.12 -22.16 1.89
N GLY A 232 -7.06 -21.27 2.17
CA GLY A 232 -8.45 -21.42 1.78
C GLY A 232 -8.70 -21.10 0.30
N VAL A 233 -9.74 -21.72 -0.26
CA VAL A 233 -10.20 -21.51 -1.65
C VAL A 233 -11.70 -21.30 -1.60
N VAL A 234 -12.25 -20.24 -2.20
CA VAL A 234 -13.65 -19.79 -1.99
C VAL A 234 -14.69 -20.92 -2.05
N ALA A 235 -14.58 -21.80 -3.06
CA ALA A 235 -15.47 -22.93 -3.28
C ALA A 235 -15.37 -24.07 -2.24
N VAL A 236 -14.39 -24.03 -1.33
CA VAL A 236 -14.07 -25.07 -0.35
C VAL A 236 -13.99 -24.46 1.06
N ASN A 237 -14.62 -25.08 2.05
CA ASN A 237 -14.58 -24.59 3.46
C ASN A 237 -15.09 -23.14 3.64
N GLY A 238 -15.82 -22.57 2.66
CA GLY A 238 -16.18 -21.16 2.62
C GLY A 238 -14.96 -20.23 2.53
N GLY A 239 -13.92 -20.63 1.79
CA GLY A 239 -12.67 -19.91 1.62
C GLY A 239 -11.78 -19.79 2.86
N ARG A 240 -12.19 -20.28 4.03
CA ARG A 240 -11.42 -20.08 5.28
C ARG A 240 -10.14 -20.90 5.29
N GLY A 241 -9.06 -20.30 5.77
CA GLY A 241 -7.79 -20.98 5.97
C GLY A 241 -7.86 -22.09 7.03
N GLY A 242 -7.01 -23.11 6.88
CA GLY A 242 -6.90 -24.20 7.84
C GLY A 242 -6.15 -23.79 9.10
N ASN A 243 -6.53 -24.31 10.27
CA ASN A 243 -5.70 -24.13 11.47
C ASN A 243 -4.41 -24.96 11.36
N GLY A 244 -3.30 -24.43 11.87
CA GLY A 244 -2.06 -25.17 12.04
C GLY A 244 -2.18 -26.28 13.10
N GLY A 245 -1.42 -27.35 12.89
CA GLY A 245 -1.37 -28.50 13.77
C GLY A 245 -0.56 -28.25 15.04
N ALA A 246 -0.88 -28.96 16.12
CA ALA A 246 -0.13 -28.87 17.38
C ALA A 246 1.27 -29.51 17.26
N GLY A 247 2.26 -28.86 17.88
CA GLY A 247 3.62 -29.39 18.02
C GLY A 247 3.69 -30.54 19.04
N GLY A 248 4.73 -31.37 18.91
CA GLY A 248 4.92 -32.57 19.72
C GLY A 248 4.94 -32.27 21.22
N LEU A 249 4.26 -33.13 22.00
CA LEU A 249 4.02 -32.95 23.43
C LEU A 249 5.29 -32.67 24.25
N VAL A 250 6.44 -33.23 23.88
CA VAL A 250 7.73 -33.05 24.55
C VAL A 250 8.61 -32.02 23.83
N GLN A 251 8.73 -32.12 22.50
CA GLN A 251 9.53 -31.22 21.70
C GLN A 251 8.95 -31.07 20.28
N GLY A 252 8.52 -29.87 19.92
CA GLY A 252 7.99 -29.57 18.60
C GLY A 252 7.36 -28.20 18.51
N ASN A 253 7.57 -27.52 17.39
CA ASN A 253 6.87 -26.28 17.06
C ASN A 253 5.45 -26.59 16.59
N GLY A 254 4.50 -25.69 16.84
CA GLY A 254 3.20 -25.73 16.16
C GLY A 254 3.33 -25.29 14.69
N GLY A 255 2.47 -25.81 13.83
CA GLY A 255 2.42 -25.41 12.42
C GLY A 255 1.72 -24.06 12.22
N GLY A 256 2.03 -23.36 11.13
CA GLY A 256 1.34 -22.13 10.75
C GLY A 256 -0.13 -22.37 10.38
N GLY A 257 -0.99 -21.37 10.56
CA GLY A 257 -2.34 -21.36 10.01
C GLY A 257 -2.33 -20.87 8.56
N GLY A 258 -3.20 -21.44 7.72
CA GLY A 258 -3.35 -21.03 6.32
C GLY A 258 -4.14 -19.73 6.17
N ASN A 259 -3.95 -19.04 5.06
CA ASN A 259 -4.60 -17.78 4.71
C ASN A 259 -6.08 -17.97 4.33
N GLY A 260 -6.89 -16.93 4.51
CA GLY A 260 -8.24 -16.85 3.96
C GLY A 260 -8.25 -16.49 2.47
N ALA A 261 -9.20 -17.04 1.72
CA ALA A 261 -9.38 -16.73 0.30
C ALA A 261 -9.92 -15.31 0.07
N GLN A 262 -9.48 -14.66 -1.01
CA GLN A 262 -10.09 -13.45 -1.55
C GLN A 262 -11.56 -13.70 -1.95
N SER A 263 -12.49 -12.78 -1.66
CA SER A 263 -13.92 -12.98 -1.94
C SER A 263 -14.72 -11.69 -2.09
N ILE A 264 -15.79 -11.75 -2.90
CA ILE A 264 -16.75 -10.67 -3.12
C ILE A 264 -17.68 -10.40 -1.92
N GLU A 265 -17.87 -11.40 -1.04
CA GLU A 265 -18.68 -11.27 0.18
C GLU A 265 -17.83 -10.88 1.41
N GLY A 266 -16.52 -11.11 1.35
CA GLY A 266 -15.60 -10.91 2.48
C GLY A 266 -15.83 -11.88 3.65
N HIS A 267 -15.42 -11.46 4.85
CA HIS A 267 -15.51 -12.18 6.14
C HIS A 267 -14.82 -13.56 6.16
N ILE A 268 -13.83 -13.76 5.29
CA ILE A 268 -13.12 -15.03 5.12
C ILE A 268 -11.85 -15.06 6.00
N ASN A 269 -12.00 -15.54 7.23
CA ASN A 269 -10.91 -15.53 8.20
C ASN A 269 -9.74 -16.47 7.84
N GLY A 270 -8.55 -16.05 8.25
CA GLY A 270 -7.35 -16.91 8.30
C GLY A 270 -7.44 -17.98 9.40
N GLY A 271 -6.66 -19.04 9.25
CA GLY A 271 -6.53 -20.11 10.22
C GLY A 271 -5.61 -19.74 11.38
N ASN A 272 -5.89 -20.24 12.58
CA ASN A 272 -5.03 -20.01 13.74
C ASN A 272 -3.78 -20.90 13.66
N GLY A 273 -2.64 -20.40 14.14
CA GLY A 273 -1.43 -21.20 14.31
C GLY A 273 -1.56 -22.23 15.42
N GLY A 274 -0.85 -23.34 15.28
CA GLY A 274 -0.82 -24.41 16.28
C GLY A 274 0.03 -24.05 17.50
N SER A 275 -0.34 -24.54 18.68
CA SER A 275 0.50 -24.42 19.89
C SER A 275 1.58 -25.50 19.94
N ALA A 276 2.70 -25.20 20.60
CA ALA A 276 3.72 -26.18 20.96
C ALA A 276 3.38 -26.95 22.26
N GLY A 277 4.11 -28.04 22.51
CA GLY A 277 3.98 -28.88 23.71
C GLY A 277 4.75 -28.34 24.92
N LEU A 278 5.67 -29.13 25.47
CA LEU A 278 6.57 -28.69 26.56
C LEU A 278 7.68 -27.75 26.05
N ASN A 279 8.30 -28.08 24.92
CA ASN A 279 9.35 -27.26 24.29
C ASN A 279 9.05 -27.01 22.80
N GLY A 280 9.21 -25.78 22.33
CA GLY A 280 9.00 -25.40 20.93
C GLY A 280 8.21 -24.10 20.78
N ASN A 281 8.22 -23.50 19.60
CA ASN A 281 7.52 -22.25 19.32
C ASN A 281 6.09 -22.50 18.82
N GLY A 282 5.17 -21.60 19.15
CA GLY A 282 3.85 -21.58 18.51
C GLY A 282 3.96 -21.20 17.03
N GLY A 283 3.08 -21.75 16.19
CA GLY A 283 2.98 -21.35 14.78
C GLY A 283 2.27 -20.01 14.62
N ALA A 284 2.58 -19.27 13.56
CA ALA A 284 1.88 -18.03 13.22
C ALA A 284 0.44 -18.30 12.76
N GLY A 285 -0.47 -17.33 12.94
CA GLY A 285 -1.78 -17.33 12.31
C GLY A 285 -1.72 -16.87 10.86
N GLY A 286 -2.56 -17.45 10.00
CA GLY A 286 -2.67 -17.05 8.60
C GLY A 286 -3.44 -15.73 8.42
N ALA A 287 -3.19 -15.03 7.32
CA ALA A 287 -3.86 -13.77 7.01
C ALA A 287 -5.36 -13.96 6.74
N GLY A 288 -6.15 -12.92 7.02
CA GLY A 288 -7.53 -12.82 6.59
C GLY A 288 -7.65 -12.61 5.09
N GLY A 289 -8.65 -13.22 4.48
CA GLY A 289 -8.91 -13.09 3.05
C GLY A 289 -9.38 -11.68 2.67
N ILE A 290 -8.82 -11.15 1.59
CA ILE A 290 -9.16 -9.83 1.04
C ILE A 290 -10.63 -9.82 0.59
N ALA A 291 -11.38 -8.81 0.97
CA ALA A 291 -12.73 -8.58 0.47
C ALA A 291 -12.68 -7.65 -0.75
N GLN A 292 -12.90 -8.20 -1.92
CA GLN A 292 -12.73 -7.50 -3.20
C GLN A 292 -13.55 -8.15 -4.31
N THR A 293 -14.12 -7.29 -5.13
CA THR A 293 -14.99 -7.55 -6.30
C THR A 293 -14.24 -7.49 -7.63
N ASN A 294 -12.91 -7.44 -7.58
CA ASN A 294 -12.03 -7.02 -8.68
C ASN A 294 -12.50 -5.74 -9.38
N GLY A 295 -13.05 -4.77 -8.62
CA GLY A 295 -13.48 -3.45 -9.11
C GLY A 295 -14.98 -3.30 -9.44
N GLY A 296 -15.78 -4.37 -9.35
CA GLY A 296 -17.25 -4.22 -9.30
C GLY A 296 -17.72 -3.54 -8.00
N PRO A 297 -18.95 -3.00 -7.91
CA PRO A 297 -19.45 -2.40 -6.67
C PRO A 297 -19.58 -3.44 -5.54
N VAL A 298 -18.97 -3.17 -4.38
CA VAL A 298 -19.07 -4.06 -3.20
C VAL A 298 -20.47 -4.12 -2.56
N PRO A 299 -20.91 -5.29 -2.06
CA PRO A 299 -22.08 -5.39 -1.19
C PRO A 299 -21.94 -4.53 0.08
N ALA A 300 -23.02 -3.85 0.49
CA ALA A 300 -23.01 -3.05 1.71
C ALA A 300 -22.76 -3.91 2.98
N GLY A 301 -21.74 -3.56 3.75
CA GLY A 301 -21.32 -4.35 4.93
C GLY A 301 -20.27 -5.44 4.63
N THR A 302 -19.70 -5.45 3.42
CA THR A 302 -18.50 -6.22 3.08
C THR A 302 -17.36 -5.85 4.04
N LYS A 303 -16.63 -6.86 4.55
CA LYS A 303 -15.46 -6.67 5.41
C LYS A 303 -14.36 -7.66 5.00
N GLY A 304 -13.10 -7.25 5.01
CA GLY A 304 -11.98 -8.20 4.96
C GLY A 304 -12.05 -9.26 6.06
N GLY A 305 -11.51 -10.45 5.81
CA GLY A 305 -11.45 -11.52 6.81
C GLY A 305 -10.59 -11.14 8.01
N THR A 306 -10.88 -11.65 9.20
CA THR A 306 -9.98 -11.43 10.35
C THR A 306 -8.76 -12.33 10.25
N GLY A 307 -7.61 -11.84 10.67
CA GLY A 307 -6.40 -12.64 10.80
C GLY A 307 -6.54 -13.77 11.81
N GLY A 308 -5.88 -14.88 11.55
CA GLY A 308 -5.78 -16.01 12.48
C GLY A 308 -4.93 -15.68 13.70
N ARG A 309 -5.21 -16.26 14.86
CA ARG A 309 -4.40 -16.05 16.06
C ARG A 309 -3.10 -16.85 16.00
N GLY A 310 -2.04 -16.31 16.58
CA GLY A 310 -0.81 -17.05 16.81
C GLY A 310 -0.97 -18.13 17.88
N GLY A 311 -0.28 -19.26 17.69
CA GLY A 311 -0.27 -20.38 18.63
C GLY A 311 0.61 -20.11 19.86
N SER A 312 0.35 -20.81 20.96
CA SER A 312 1.15 -20.63 22.19
C SER A 312 2.52 -21.33 22.09
N GLY A 313 3.55 -20.68 22.66
CA GLY A 313 4.87 -21.26 22.88
C GLY A 313 4.86 -22.36 23.95
N GLY A 314 5.88 -23.22 23.89
CA GLY A 314 5.98 -24.44 24.69
C GLY A 314 6.08 -24.17 26.19
N ALA A 315 5.39 -24.97 26.99
CA ALA A 315 5.13 -24.72 28.41
C ALA A 315 6.37 -24.48 29.30
N LEU A 316 7.53 -25.04 28.94
CA LEU A 316 8.82 -24.90 29.63
C LEU A 316 9.84 -24.03 28.87
N LYS A 317 9.75 -24.00 27.53
CA LYS A 317 10.56 -23.14 26.66
C LYS A 317 9.91 -22.96 25.29
N GLY A 318 9.77 -21.71 24.87
CA GLY A 318 9.45 -21.36 23.49
C GLY A 318 8.69 -20.05 23.34
N ASN A 319 8.77 -19.50 22.14
CA ASN A 319 8.14 -18.24 21.77
C ASN A 319 6.70 -18.46 21.31
N GLY A 320 5.85 -17.45 21.50
CA GLY A 320 4.52 -17.42 20.91
C GLY A 320 4.59 -17.17 19.40
N GLY A 321 3.69 -17.76 18.64
CA GLY A 321 3.55 -17.45 17.20
C GLY A 321 2.87 -16.10 16.99
N GLU A 322 3.13 -15.44 15.87
CA GLU A 322 2.53 -14.14 15.55
C GLU A 322 1.06 -14.28 15.10
N GLY A 323 0.26 -13.23 15.27
CA GLY A 323 -1.08 -13.15 14.69
C GLY A 323 -1.02 -12.77 13.22
N GLY A 324 -1.86 -13.39 12.39
CA GLY A 324 -1.98 -13.04 10.97
C GLY A 324 -2.61 -11.66 10.78
N ALA A 325 -2.29 -10.98 9.68
CA ALA A 325 -2.94 -9.72 9.32
C ALA A 325 -4.44 -9.92 9.01
N GLY A 326 -5.26 -8.89 9.22
CA GLY A 326 -6.60 -8.83 8.64
C GLY A 326 -6.53 -8.57 7.14
N GLY A 327 -7.49 -9.09 6.38
CA GLY A 327 -7.59 -8.80 4.95
C GLY A 327 -8.14 -7.40 4.69
N ASP A 328 -7.81 -6.79 3.56
CA ASP A 328 -8.36 -5.49 3.17
C ASP A 328 -9.83 -5.56 2.73
N GLY A 329 -10.50 -4.41 2.72
CA GLY A 329 -11.79 -4.18 2.07
C GLY A 329 -11.67 -3.14 0.96
N TYR A 330 -11.55 -3.60 -0.30
CA TYR A 330 -11.53 -2.74 -1.48
C TYR A 330 -12.94 -2.34 -1.90
N GLY A 331 -13.10 -1.14 -2.50
CA GLY A 331 -14.40 -0.60 -2.93
C GLY A 331 -15.17 0.20 -1.88
N ILE A 332 -16.12 1.04 -2.34
CA ILE A 332 -16.81 2.03 -1.49
C ILE A 332 -17.78 1.34 -0.51
N GLY A 333 -17.48 1.49 0.79
CA GLY A 333 -18.28 0.95 1.90
C GLY A 333 -17.83 -0.45 2.36
N ALA A 334 -16.75 -1.00 1.80
CA ALA A 334 -16.05 -2.13 2.37
C ALA A 334 -15.19 -1.69 3.56
N ASN A 335 -15.07 -2.56 4.57
CA ASN A 335 -14.27 -2.34 5.77
C ASN A 335 -13.07 -3.32 5.81
N GLY A 336 -11.99 -2.93 6.47
CA GLY A 336 -10.84 -3.80 6.70
C GLY A 336 -11.09 -4.87 7.76
N GLY A 337 -10.46 -6.03 7.61
CA GLY A 337 -10.47 -7.13 8.58
C GLY A 337 -9.61 -6.83 9.82
N ASP A 338 -10.03 -7.30 10.99
CA ASP A 338 -9.22 -7.12 12.21
C ASP A 338 -8.03 -8.10 12.22
N GLY A 339 -6.88 -7.64 12.72
CA GLY A 339 -5.68 -8.44 12.90
C GLY A 339 -5.84 -9.53 13.95
N GLY A 340 -5.19 -10.66 13.73
CA GLY A 340 -5.14 -11.77 14.67
C GLY A 340 -4.31 -11.43 15.92
N SER A 341 -4.71 -11.92 17.09
CA SER A 341 -3.91 -11.75 18.30
C SER A 341 -2.66 -12.64 18.28
N GLY A 342 -1.54 -12.12 18.76
CA GLY A 342 -0.32 -12.90 18.98
C GLY A 342 -0.47 -13.99 20.04
N GLY A 343 0.35 -15.04 19.92
CA GLY A 343 0.38 -16.17 20.84
C GLY A 343 1.17 -15.88 22.11
N ASN A 344 0.72 -16.44 23.24
CA ASN A 344 1.43 -16.31 24.51
C ASN A 344 2.68 -17.20 24.56
N THR A 345 3.63 -16.91 25.44
CA THR A 345 4.67 -17.88 25.83
C THR A 345 4.11 -18.96 26.77
N GLY A 346 4.87 -20.04 26.98
CA GLY A 346 4.50 -21.10 27.89
C GLY A 346 4.40 -20.66 29.36
N LEU A 347 3.45 -21.23 30.10
CA LEU A 347 3.12 -20.84 31.49
C LEU A 347 4.34 -20.81 32.44
N PHE A 348 5.27 -21.76 32.28
CA PHE A 348 6.50 -21.91 33.08
C PHE A 348 7.76 -21.63 32.26
N SER A 349 7.66 -20.87 31.16
CA SER A 349 8.78 -20.71 30.22
C SER A 349 10.01 -20.13 30.90
N LEU A 350 11.17 -20.80 30.82
CA LEU A 350 12.42 -20.29 31.38
C LEU A 350 12.87 -19.00 30.66
N THR A 351 12.68 -18.98 29.34
CA THR A 351 12.99 -17.86 28.43
C THR A 351 12.03 -17.90 27.24
N GLY A 352 11.41 -16.79 26.87
CA GLY A 352 10.76 -16.68 25.56
C GLY A 352 10.10 -15.33 25.30
N ASP A 353 9.85 -15.05 24.03
CA ASP A 353 9.14 -13.86 23.55
C ASP A 353 7.75 -14.26 23.09
N ALA A 354 6.73 -13.50 23.49
CA ALA A 354 5.37 -13.73 23.02
C ALA A 354 5.19 -13.11 21.62
N GLY A 355 4.28 -13.68 20.82
CA GLY A 355 4.11 -13.28 19.43
C GLY A 355 3.46 -11.90 19.29
N ASN A 356 3.83 -11.18 18.24
CA ASN A 356 3.19 -9.92 17.88
C ASN A 356 1.75 -10.14 17.42
N GLY A 357 0.88 -9.14 17.60
CA GLY A 357 -0.42 -9.10 16.96
C GLY A 357 -0.32 -8.68 15.50
N GLY A 358 -1.16 -9.26 14.64
CA GLY A 358 -1.20 -8.93 13.22
C GLY A 358 -1.79 -7.55 12.96
N LEU A 359 -1.45 -6.95 11.82
CA LEU A 359 -2.02 -5.67 11.38
C LEU A 359 -3.51 -5.81 11.06
N GLY A 360 -4.28 -4.73 11.21
CA GLY A 360 -5.61 -4.63 10.60
C GLY A 360 -5.50 -4.34 9.10
N GLY A 361 -6.44 -4.85 8.30
CA GLY A 361 -6.52 -4.53 6.87
C GLY A 361 -7.12 -3.14 6.61
N GLY A 362 -6.85 -2.55 5.45
CA GLY A 362 -7.40 -1.25 5.04
C GLY A 362 -8.86 -1.30 4.56
N GLY A 363 -9.50 -0.14 4.42
CA GLY A 363 -10.86 -0.01 3.88
C GLY A 363 -11.51 1.34 4.21
N THR A 364 -12.80 1.53 3.92
CA THR A 364 -13.51 2.77 4.31
C THR A 364 -13.58 2.96 5.83
N GLN A 365 -13.67 1.86 6.57
CA GLN A 365 -13.23 1.78 7.96
C GLN A 365 -12.14 0.72 8.05
N GLY A 366 -10.93 1.10 8.45
CA GLY A 366 -9.82 0.17 8.66
C GLY A 366 -10.12 -0.83 9.78
N GLY A 367 -9.60 -2.05 9.65
CA GLY A 367 -9.70 -3.08 10.67
C GLY A 367 -8.79 -2.79 11.86
N ASN A 368 -9.14 -3.27 13.05
CA ASN A 368 -8.33 -3.02 14.24
C ASN A 368 -7.09 -3.93 14.24
N GLY A 369 -5.97 -3.43 14.77
CA GLY A 369 -4.78 -4.23 14.99
C GLY A 369 -4.98 -5.30 16.05
N GLY A 370 -4.36 -6.46 15.87
CA GLY A 370 -4.40 -7.56 16.82
C GLY A 370 -3.61 -7.24 18.09
N ASN A 371 -4.08 -7.70 19.25
CA ASN A 371 -3.32 -7.58 20.50
C ASN A 371 -2.08 -8.48 20.50
N GLY A 372 -0.99 -8.03 21.11
CA GLY A 372 0.20 -8.84 21.32
C GLY A 372 0.00 -9.94 22.36
N GLY A 373 0.71 -11.06 22.19
CA GLY A 373 0.73 -12.15 23.16
C GLY A 373 1.46 -11.76 24.45
N SER A 374 1.12 -12.38 25.58
CA SER A 374 1.74 -12.10 26.89
C SER A 374 2.75 -13.17 27.34
N GLY A 375 3.64 -12.75 28.24
CA GLY A 375 4.55 -13.59 29.00
C GLY A 375 3.82 -14.59 29.91
N GLY A 376 4.40 -15.77 30.10
CA GLY A 376 3.88 -16.79 31.00
C GLY A 376 3.88 -16.34 32.47
N LEU A 377 2.77 -16.58 33.18
CA LEU A 377 2.56 -16.12 34.56
C LEU A 377 3.61 -16.66 35.57
N LEU A 378 4.31 -17.75 35.26
CA LEU A 378 5.39 -18.31 36.09
C LEU A 378 6.74 -18.34 35.35
N SER A 379 6.86 -17.54 34.29
CA SER A 379 8.10 -17.41 33.52
C SER A 379 9.18 -16.64 34.29
N VAL A 380 10.42 -17.12 34.21
CA VAL A 380 11.59 -16.47 34.82
C VAL A 380 11.98 -15.22 34.03
N PHE A 381 12.02 -15.33 32.70
CA PHE A 381 12.20 -14.21 31.79
C PHE A 381 11.26 -14.39 30.58
N ALA A 382 10.28 -13.50 30.40
CA ALA A 382 9.50 -13.48 29.17
C ALA A 382 9.14 -12.07 28.72
N ASN A 383 9.27 -11.82 27.43
CA ASN A 383 8.85 -10.58 26.81
C ASN A 383 7.40 -10.67 26.30
N GLY A 384 6.65 -9.58 26.42
CA GLY A 384 5.37 -9.43 25.74
C GLY A 384 5.57 -9.09 24.26
N GLY A 385 4.69 -9.59 23.39
CA GLY A 385 4.68 -9.25 21.97
C GLY A 385 4.00 -7.90 21.73
N ASN A 386 4.35 -7.20 20.65
CA ASN A 386 3.75 -5.91 20.31
C ASN A 386 2.30 -6.08 19.81
N GLY A 387 1.48 -5.05 19.99
CA GLY A 387 0.21 -4.92 19.28
C GLY A 387 0.44 -4.58 17.81
N GLY A 388 -0.38 -5.15 16.92
CA GLY A 388 -0.37 -4.81 15.50
C GLY A 388 -0.94 -3.42 15.24
N GLY A 389 -0.51 -2.77 14.17
CA GLY A 389 -1.09 -1.51 13.71
C GLY A 389 -2.56 -1.68 13.29
N GLY A 390 -3.35 -0.62 13.47
CA GLY A 390 -4.69 -0.51 12.88
C GLY A 390 -4.60 -0.26 11.37
N GLY A 391 -5.53 -0.81 10.61
CA GLY A 391 -5.53 -0.72 9.16
C GLY A 391 -5.95 0.66 8.65
N GLU A 392 -5.50 0.97 7.43
CA GLU A 392 -5.62 2.31 6.85
C GLU A 392 -7.03 2.64 6.34
N GLY A 393 -7.47 3.88 6.60
CA GLY A 393 -8.60 4.50 5.91
C GLY A 393 -8.19 5.02 4.52
N PRO A 394 -9.15 5.47 3.69
CA PRO A 394 -8.84 6.07 2.38
C PRO A 394 -8.04 7.36 2.53
N GLU A 395 -7.11 7.66 1.62
CA GLU A 395 -6.29 8.89 1.70
C GLU A 395 -7.14 10.17 1.68
N THR A 396 -8.11 10.18 0.77
CA THR A 396 -9.12 11.22 0.56
C THR A 396 -10.49 10.57 0.44
N SER A 397 -11.57 11.31 0.70
CA SER A 397 -12.92 10.83 0.41
C SER A 397 -13.94 11.95 0.21
N GLU A 398 -15.05 11.63 -0.45
CA GLU A 398 -16.28 12.42 -0.41
C GLU A 398 -17.04 12.25 0.91
N ASN A 399 -16.89 11.08 1.56
CA ASN A 399 -17.55 10.66 2.79
C ASN A 399 -16.49 10.21 3.81
N PRO A 400 -16.33 10.87 4.97
CA PRO A 400 -15.21 10.59 5.89
C PRO A 400 -15.05 9.11 6.27
N GLY A 401 -13.92 8.53 5.86
CA GLY A 401 -13.47 7.21 6.30
C GLY A 401 -12.73 7.29 7.63
N ARG A 402 -12.52 6.15 8.30
CA ARG A 402 -11.73 6.08 9.54
C ARG A 402 -10.67 4.99 9.49
N GLY A 403 -9.48 5.27 10.02
CA GLY A 403 -8.50 4.23 10.31
C GLY A 403 -8.95 3.32 11.45
N GLY A 404 -8.45 2.08 11.44
CA GLY A 404 -8.64 1.13 12.53
C GLY A 404 -7.80 1.50 13.76
N ASN A 405 -8.20 1.05 14.94
CA ASN A 405 -7.42 1.29 16.15
C ASN A 405 -6.25 0.29 16.26
N GLY A 406 -5.13 0.72 16.84
CA GLY A 406 -3.97 -0.12 17.11
C GLY A 406 -4.23 -1.15 18.22
N GLY A 407 -3.60 -2.32 18.10
CA GLY A 407 -3.70 -3.41 19.06
C GLY A 407 -2.97 -3.11 20.38
N ILE A 408 -3.43 -3.70 21.48
CA ILE A 408 -2.81 -3.55 22.80
C ILE A 408 -1.55 -4.43 22.89
N GLY A 409 -0.46 -3.87 23.42
CA GLY A 409 0.79 -4.57 23.68
C GLY A 409 0.68 -5.64 24.77
N GLY A 410 1.39 -6.75 24.58
CA GLY A 410 1.38 -7.89 25.48
C GLY A 410 2.12 -7.64 26.79
N ASN A 411 1.65 -8.24 27.89
CA ASN A 411 2.30 -8.10 29.20
C ASN A 411 3.58 -8.95 29.29
N ALA A 412 4.54 -8.54 30.10
CA ALA A 412 5.77 -9.30 30.35
C ALA A 412 5.56 -10.50 31.30
N GLY A 413 6.60 -11.31 31.48
CA GLY A 413 6.66 -12.34 32.52
C GLY A 413 6.57 -11.78 33.94
N LEU A 414 6.27 -12.66 34.91
CA LEU A 414 6.07 -12.26 36.32
C LEU A 414 7.37 -11.82 37.01
N TRP A 415 8.50 -12.46 36.70
CA TRP A 415 9.76 -12.26 37.42
C TRP A 415 10.72 -11.28 36.73
N MET A 416 10.88 -11.41 35.41
CA MET A 416 11.72 -10.55 34.57
C MET A 416 11.18 -10.48 33.14
N GLY A 417 11.51 -9.41 32.41
CA GLY A 417 11.22 -9.24 30.99
C GLY A 417 10.53 -7.91 30.68
N ASN A 418 10.57 -7.50 29.41
CA ASN A 418 9.93 -6.28 28.93
C ASN A 418 8.53 -6.57 28.38
N ALA A 419 7.61 -5.64 28.52
CA ALA A 419 6.30 -5.75 27.90
C ALA A 419 6.33 -5.21 26.46
N GLY A 420 5.40 -5.67 25.62
CA GLY A 420 5.32 -5.27 24.22
C GLY A 420 4.65 -3.91 24.05
N ASN A 421 5.04 -3.19 23.00
CA ASN A 421 4.49 -1.87 22.67
C ASN A 421 3.08 -2.00 22.09
N GLY A 422 2.27 -0.95 22.23
CA GLY A 422 0.98 -0.84 21.55
C GLY A 422 1.16 -0.53 20.06
N GLY A 423 0.22 -1.01 19.24
CA GLY A 423 0.23 -0.74 17.80
C GLY A 423 -0.21 0.69 17.48
N VAL A 424 0.30 1.25 16.39
CA VAL A 424 -0.11 2.56 15.86
C VAL A 424 -1.55 2.49 15.31
N GLY A 425 -2.34 3.54 15.47
CA GLY A 425 -3.67 3.67 14.87
C GLY A 425 -3.59 4.07 13.39
N GLY A 426 -4.48 3.51 12.56
CA GLY A 426 -4.46 3.74 11.11
C GLY A 426 -4.84 5.15 10.67
N TYR A 427 -4.38 5.54 9.49
CA TYR A 427 -4.73 6.76 8.78
C TYR A 427 -6.25 6.94 8.64
N GLY A 428 -6.73 8.17 8.75
CA GLY A 428 -8.15 8.46 8.99
C GLY A 428 -8.51 8.51 10.47
N GLY A 429 -7.55 8.74 11.37
CA GLY A 429 -7.83 8.99 12.79
C GLY A 429 -8.18 7.76 13.63
N GLY A 430 -7.55 6.60 13.36
CA GLY A 430 -7.58 5.45 14.27
C GLY A 430 -6.81 5.74 15.57
N ASP A 431 -7.30 5.26 16.72
CA ASP A 431 -6.62 5.47 18.01
C ASP A 431 -5.46 4.48 18.21
N GLY A 432 -4.36 4.95 18.81
CA GLY A 432 -3.21 4.12 19.16
C GLY A 432 -3.50 3.13 20.29
N GLY A 433 -2.87 1.95 20.21
CA GLY A 433 -3.00 0.90 21.21
C GLY A 433 -2.18 1.18 22.48
N ASN A 434 -2.67 0.74 23.63
CA ASN A 434 -1.90 0.85 24.89
C ASN A 434 -0.72 -0.11 24.90
N GLY A 435 0.40 0.30 25.51
CA GLY A 435 1.54 -0.57 25.80
C GLY A 435 1.25 -1.58 26.90
N GLY A 436 1.93 -2.73 26.83
CA GLY A 436 1.78 -3.82 27.80
C GLY A 436 2.46 -3.52 29.15
N ASN A 437 2.05 -4.22 30.21
CA ASN A 437 2.59 -4.04 31.55
C ASN A 437 3.55 -5.17 31.94
N VAL A 438 4.54 -4.83 32.75
CA VAL A 438 5.38 -5.79 33.48
C VAL A 438 4.64 -6.24 34.75
N GLY A 439 4.82 -7.49 35.16
CA GLY A 439 4.22 -8.01 36.39
C GLY A 439 4.61 -7.19 37.63
N VAL A 440 3.66 -6.88 38.50
CA VAL A 440 3.87 -6.02 39.69
C VAL A 440 4.82 -6.60 40.75
N LEU A 441 5.23 -7.87 40.61
CA LEU A 441 6.23 -8.55 41.43
C LEU A 441 7.59 -8.71 40.73
N SER A 442 7.73 -8.20 39.50
CA SER A 442 8.93 -8.34 38.67
C SER A 442 10.12 -7.58 39.26
N ILE A 443 11.29 -8.22 39.17
CA ILE A 443 12.57 -7.69 39.62
C ILE A 443 13.20 -6.79 38.55
N LEU A 444 12.97 -7.05 37.26
CA LEU A 444 13.56 -6.32 36.13
C LEU A 444 12.61 -6.28 34.93
N GLY A 445 12.31 -5.10 34.39
CA GLY A 445 11.55 -4.99 33.14
C GLY A 445 11.06 -3.60 32.80
N ALA A 446 11.11 -3.24 31.53
CA ALA A 446 10.47 -2.06 30.98
C ALA A 446 9.01 -2.36 30.59
N GLY A 447 8.09 -1.43 30.90
CA GLY A 447 6.76 -1.44 30.30
C GLY A 447 6.84 -1.06 28.81
N GLY A 448 5.91 -1.55 28.00
CA GLY A 448 5.89 -1.25 26.56
C GLY A 448 5.38 0.15 26.29
N ASP A 449 5.86 0.80 25.25
CA ASP A 449 5.40 2.12 24.84
C ASP A 449 3.97 2.05 24.28
N GLY A 450 3.20 3.14 24.39
CA GLY A 450 1.90 3.29 23.74
C GLY A 450 2.06 3.64 22.26
N GLY A 451 1.20 3.07 21.42
CA GLY A 451 1.19 3.35 19.99
C GLY A 451 0.67 4.74 19.68
N GLU A 452 1.17 5.35 18.59
CA GLU A 452 0.71 6.66 18.13
C GLU A 452 -0.71 6.59 17.54
N GLY A 453 -1.46 7.69 17.62
CA GLY A 453 -2.75 7.85 16.95
C GLY A 453 -2.57 8.21 15.47
N GLY A 454 -3.38 7.63 14.60
CA GLY A 454 -3.29 7.86 13.16
C GLY A 454 -3.67 9.28 12.75
N ALA A 455 -3.00 9.82 11.74
CA ALA A 455 -3.35 11.12 11.18
C ALA A 455 -4.75 11.11 10.55
N GLY A 456 -5.44 12.26 10.55
CA GLY A 456 -6.76 12.40 9.96
C GLY A 456 -6.76 12.36 8.43
N GLN A 457 -7.87 11.88 7.86
CA GLN A 457 -8.07 11.77 6.41
C GLN A 457 -8.05 13.15 5.73
N LYS A 458 -7.41 13.29 4.56
CA LYS A 458 -7.49 14.52 3.75
C LYS A 458 -8.90 14.67 3.18
N GLY A 459 -9.44 15.88 3.16
CA GLY A 459 -10.69 16.14 2.44
C GLY A 459 -10.51 15.92 0.94
N GLY A 460 -11.48 15.27 0.29
CA GLY A 460 -11.56 15.25 -1.18
C GLY A 460 -11.60 16.67 -1.75
N PHE A 461 -10.93 16.88 -2.88
CA PHE A 461 -10.95 18.15 -3.61
C PHE A 461 -12.35 18.45 -4.18
N GLY A 462 -12.57 19.72 -4.52
CA GLY A 462 -13.69 20.17 -5.32
C GLY A 462 -13.44 19.95 -6.81
N ILE A 463 -14.50 19.58 -7.52
CA ILE A 463 -14.51 19.32 -8.96
C ILE A 463 -14.43 20.67 -9.69
N ASN A 464 -13.56 20.82 -10.70
CA ASN A 464 -13.51 22.05 -11.50
C ASN A 464 -14.80 22.19 -12.33
N GLY A 465 -15.25 23.43 -12.57
CA GLY A 465 -16.44 23.69 -13.38
C GLY A 465 -16.17 23.59 -14.88
N ALA A 466 -17.21 23.26 -15.65
CA ALA A 466 -17.17 23.14 -17.11
C ALA A 466 -18.27 23.98 -17.78
N VAL A 467 -17.97 24.63 -18.91
CA VAL A 467 -18.97 25.37 -19.72
C VAL A 467 -19.91 24.40 -20.45
N LYS A 468 -19.35 23.30 -20.95
CA LYS A 468 -20.06 22.18 -21.58
C LYS A 468 -19.43 20.87 -21.11
N ASN A 469 -20.24 19.81 -21.10
CA ASN A 469 -19.77 18.45 -20.93
C ASN A 469 -19.34 17.86 -22.29
N VAL A 470 -18.67 16.70 -22.31
CA VAL A 470 -18.16 16.05 -23.55
C VAL A 470 -19.26 15.78 -24.59
N ASP A 471 -20.46 15.48 -24.13
CA ASP A 471 -21.64 15.23 -24.98
C ASP A 471 -22.24 16.51 -25.59
N GLY A 472 -21.64 17.68 -25.33
CA GLY A 472 -22.07 19.00 -25.79
C GLY A 472 -23.20 19.61 -24.96
N THR A 473 -23.70 18.94 -23.92
CA THR A 473 -24.71 19.52 -23.01
C THR A 473 -24.11 20.64 -22.14
N PRO A 474 -24.93 21.60 -21.64
CA PRO A 474 -24.46 22.64 -20.74
C PRO A 474 -23.87 22.06 -19.45
N GLY A 475 -22.64 22.45 -19.12
CA GLY A 475 -22.01 22.12 -17.85
C GLY A 475 -22.41 23.08 -16.74
N ASN A 476 -22.01 22.77 -15.49
CA ASN A 476 -21.98 23.77 -14.44
C ASN A 476 -20.62 24.47 -14.49
N PRO A 477 -20.54 25.77 -14.84
CA PRO A 477 -19.26 26.46 -14.95
C PRO A 477 -18.59 26.70 -13.59
N ASN A 478 -19.30 26.55 -12.46
CA ASN A 478 -18.74 26.80 -11.13
C ASN A 478 -18.08 25.54 -10.57
N GLY A 479 -16.84 25.65 -10.11
CA GLY A 479 -16.18 24.59 -9.36
C GLY A 479 -16.85 24.35 -8.00
N THR A 480 -16.80 23.12 -7.50
CA THR A 480 -17.41 22.75 -6.22
C THR A 480 -16.46 22.99 -5.05
N ALA A 481 -17.00 23.11 -3.83
CA ALA A 481 -16.18 23.30 -2.64
C ALA A 481 -15.47 22.01 -2.22
N GLY A 482 -14.24 22.14 -1.70
CA GLY A 482 -13.48 21.03 -1.15
C GLY A 482 -14.11 20.47 0.14
N LYS A 483 -13.96 19.17 0.37
CA LYS A 483 -14.49 18.47 1.54
C LYS A 483 -13.63 18.78 2.78
N PRO A 484 -14.18 18.75 4.01
CA PRO A 484 -13.37 18.89 5.22
C PRO A 484 -12.46 17.69 5.45
N GLY A 485 -11.34 17.91 6.15
CA GLY A 485 -10.45 16.86 6.64
C GLY A 485 -11.01 16.14 7.87
N GLY A 486 -10.67 14.86 8.01
CA GLY A 486 -10.99 14.04 9.19
C GLY A 486 -10.14 14.41 10.40
N ALA A 487 -10.63 14.10 11.61
CA ALA A 487 -9.87 14.32 12.84
C ALA A 487 -8.73 13.30 13.01
N GLY A 488 -7.66 13.70 13.71
CA GLY A 488 -6.59 12.80 14.14
C GLY A 488 -6.98 11.90 15.31
N GLY A 489 -6.35 10.73 15.40
CA GLY A 489 -6.61 9.72 16.44
C GLY A 489 -5.92 10.03 17.77
N SER A 490 -6.41 9.40 18.84
CA SER A 490 -5.81 9.50 20.18
C SER A 490 -4.52 8.68 20.27
N GLY A 491 -3.55 9.12 21.09
CA GLY A 491 -2.38 8.31 21.43
C GLY A 491 -2.69 7.24 22.48
N GLY A 492 -2.06 6.07 22.38
CA GLY A 492 -2.18 4.99 23.36
C GLY A 492 -1.31 5.22 24.60
N ASN A 493 -1.74 4.76 25.78
CA ASN A 493 -0.99 4.93 27.02
C ASN A 493 0.23 3.99 27.11
N GLY A 494 1.33 4.48 27.67
CA GLY A 494 2.50 3.67 28.00
C GLY A 494 2.22 2.70 29.16
N GLY A 495 2.82 1.51 29.07
CA GLY A 495 2.64 0.44 30.05
C GLY A 495 3.58 0.54 31.26
N ASN A 496 3.19 -0.04 32.38
CA ASN A 496 3.97 0.02 33.62
C ASN A 496 5.14 -0.96 33.61
N GLY A 497 6.32 -0.51 34.05
CA GLY A 497 7.51 -1.33 34.24
C GLY A 497 7.61 -1.95 35.64
N SER A 498 8.71 -2.67 35.90
CA SER A 498 9.04 -3.18 37.24
C SER A 498 9.13 -2.05 38.28
N LEU A 499 8.73 -2.36 39.51
CA LEU A 499 8.89 -1.47 40.67
C LEU A 499 10.26 -1.61 41.35
N PHE A 500 11.14 -2.52 40.90
CA PHE A 500 12.46 -2.72 41.49
C PHE A 500 13.61 -2.32 40.55
N LEU A 501 13.58 -2.74 39.29
CA LEU A 501 14.46 -2.23 38.23
C LEU A 501 13.64 -2.12 36.95
N GLY A 502 12.77 -1.11 36.88
CA GLY A 502 11.90 -0.92 35.72
C GLY A 502 11.80 0.51 35.26
N VAL A 503 11.54 0.65 33.96
CA VAL A 503 11.19 1.91 33.30
C VAL A 503 9.76 1.77 32.79
N GLY A 504 8.92 2.77 33.00
CA GLY A 504 7.60 2.80 32.36
C GLY A 504 7.73 3.13 30.88
N GLY A 505 6.89 2.54 30.02
CA GLY A 505 6.88 2.88 28.59
C GLY A 505 6.44 4.33 28.36
N ASP A 506 6.92 4.92 27.27
CA ASP A 506 6.47 6.23 26.82
C ASP A 506 5.00 6.13 26.34
N GLY A 507 4.21 7.19 26.54
CA GLY A 507 2.88 7.32 25.95
C GLY A 507 2.95 7.75 24.48
N GLY A 508 2.08 7.20 23.64
CA GLY A 508 2.03 7.49 22.21
C GLY A 508 1.52 8.91 21.91
N ALA A 509 2.02 9.52 20.84
CA ALA A 509 1.53 10.80 20.35
C ALA A 509 0.11 10.67 19.76
N SER A 510 -0.69 11.72 19.85
CA SER A 510 -1.92 11.87 19.07
C SER A 510 -1.62 12.16 17.60
N GLY A 511 -2.48 11.68 16.71
CA GLY A 511 -2.41 12.01 15.28
C GLY A 511 -2.79 13.46 14.98
N ALA A 512 -2.15 14.05 13.97
CA ALA A 512 -2.54 15.35 13.45
C ALA A 512 -3.89 15.27 12.70
N GLY A 513 -4.61 16.40 12.62
CA GLY A 513 -5.82 16.51 11.82
C GLY A 513 -5.53 16.48 10.31
N GLY A 514 -6.44 15.92 9.52
CA GLY A 514 -6.30 15.85 8.07
C GLY A 514 -6.47 17.21 7.41
N ALA A 515 -5.74 17.48 6.33
CA ALA A 515 -5.91 18.73 5.58
C ALA A 515 -7.29 18.78 4.89
N GLY A 516 -7.88 19.96 4.77
CA GLY A 516 -9.08 20.17 3.96
C GLY A 516 -8.76 20.08 2.46
N GLY A 517 -9.71 19.58 1.66
CA GLY A 517 -9.54 19.49 0.21
C GLY A 517 -9.52 20.87 -0.45
N ALA A 518 -8.73 21.05 -1.52
CA ALA A 518 -8.80 22.28 -2.31
C ALA A 518 -10.16 22.40 -3.02
N GLY A 519 -10.67 23.62 -3.21
CA GLY A 519 -11.87 23.89 -4.00
C GLY A 519 -11.60 23.86 -5.50
N GLY A 520 -12.59 23.44 -6.28
CA GLY A 520 -12.48 23.33 -7.73
C GLY A 520 -12.42 24.70 -8.41
N ARG A 521 -11.62 24.82 -9.47
CA ARG A 521 -11.52 26.01 -10.33
C ARG A 521 -12.83 26.24 -11.10
N GLY A 522 -13.15 27.49 -11.43
CA GLY A 522 -14.24 27.83 -12.32
C GLY A 522 -13.86 27.74 -13.80
N ALA A 523 -14.85 27.48 -14.65
CA ALA A 523 -14.67 27.28 -16.08
C ALA A 523 -14.26 28.56 -16.84
N ASN A 524 -13.28 28.44 -17.74
CA ASN A 524 -12.90 29.49 -18.69
C ASN A 524 -13.85 29.51 -19.90
N GLN A 525 -14.30 30.69 -20.31
CA GLN A 525 -15.20 30.89 -21.44
C GLN A 525 -14.41 31.16 -22.75
N GLN A 526 -13.71 30.15 -23.26
CA GLN A 526 -12.67 30.35 -24.29
C GLN A 526 -13.16 30.62 -25.72
N THR A 527 -14.43 30.37 -26.06
CA THR A 527 -14.98 30.67 -27.39
C THR A 527 -15.66 32.04 -27.39
N SER A 528 -15.22 32.99 -28.21
CA SER A 528 -15.83 34.33 -28.28
C SER A 528 -17.31 34.27 -28.70
N ALA A 529 -18.17 35.09 -28.07
CA ALA A 529 -19.57 35.21 -28.43
C ALA A 529 -19.74 35.92 -29.79
N ALA A 530 -20.40 35.28 -30.75
CA ALA A 530 -20.59 35.86 -32.09
C ALA A 530 -21.57 37.04 -32.12
N THR A 531 -22.49 37.14 -31.14
CA THR A 531 -23.49 38.20 -31.01
C THR A 531 -23.90 38.41 -29.56
N GLY A 532 -24.05 39.65 -29.11
CA GLY A 532 -24.47 40.01 -27.75
C GLY A 532 -23.31 40.20 -26.77
N ASP A 533 -23.61 40.27 -25.48
CA ASP A 533 -22.61 40.30 -24.42
C ASP A 533 -22.01 38.90 -24.17
N GLY A 534 -20.77 38.85 -23.69
CA GLY A 534 -20.09 37.62 -23.31
C GLY A 534 -20.61 37.02 -22.00
N ALA A 535 -20.67 35.70 -21.91
CA ALA A 535 -21.01 34.97 -20.69
C ALA A 535 -19.93 35.14 -19.60
N ALA A 536 -20.36 35.17 -18.33
CA ALA A 536 -19.44 35.22 -17.21
C ALA A 536 -18.62 33.92 -17.07
N GLY A 537 -17.37 34.06 -16.61
CA GLY A 537 -16.53 32.95 -16.20
C GLY A 537 -17.05 32.27 -14.95
N GLY A 538 -16.72 30.99 -14.79
CA GLY A 538 -17.17 30.20 -13.65
C GLY A 538 -16.57 30.65 -12.32
N ASN A 539 -17.33 30.56 -11.22
CA ASN A 539 -16.74 30.76 -9.89
C ASN A 539 -15.92 29.53 -9.47
N GLY A 540 -14.80 29.73 -8.80
CA GLY A 540 -14.13 28.68 -8.05
C GLY A 540 -14.86 28.36 -6.74
N GLY A 541 -14.77 27.11 -6.29
CA GLY A 541 -15.35 26.66 -5.03
C GLY A 541 -14.45 26.94 -3.83
N ASP A 542 -15.04 27.03 -2.64
CA ASP A 542 -14.31 27.26 -1.40
C ASP A 542 -13.42 26.05 -1.01
N GLY A 543 -12.34 26.32 -0.29
CA GLY A 543 -11.48 25.30 0.30
C GLY A 543 -12.12 24.62 1.51
N GLY A 544 -11.87 23.31 1.66
CA GLY A 544 -12.37 22.51 2.77
C GLY A 544 -11.75 22.89 4.12
N VAL A 545 -12.50 22.71 5.20
CA VAL A 545 -12.01 22.96 6.58
C VAL A 545 -11.03 21.86 7.00
N GLY A 546 -9.91 22.24 7.62
CA GLY A 546 -8.95 21.29 8.20
C GLY A 546 -9.53 20.52 9.39
N GLY A 547 -9.20 19.24 9.50
CA GLY A 547 -9.64 18.38 10.59
C GLY A 547 -8.99 18.74 11.93
N ALA A 548 -9.65 18.44 13.04
CA ALA A 548 -9.09 18.68 14.38
C ALA A 548 -7.96 17.68 14.70
N GLY A 549 -6.94 18.13 15.45
CA GLY A 549 -5.90 17.27 15.98
C GLY A 549 -6.41 16.32 17.08
N GLY A 550 -5.74 15.17 17.24
CA GLY A 550 -6.11 14.15 18.21
C GLY A 550 -6.08 14.68 19.65
N GLN A 551 -7.21 14.60 20.34
CA GLN A 551 -7.48 15.36 21.57
C GLN A 551 -6.80 14.80 22.83
N HIS A 552 -6.31 13.56 22.79
CA HIS A 552 -5.80 12.84 23.97
C HIS A 552 -4.50 12.13 23.62
N SER A 553 -3.38 12.67 24.10
CA SER A 553 -2.09 11.99 24.05
C SER A 553 -2.06 10.82 25.04
N GLY A 554 -1.20 9.83 24.79
CA GLY A 554 -0.97 8.73 25.72
C GLY A 554 -0.29 9.18 27.01
N ASP A 555 -0.82 8.77 28.15
CA ASP A 555 -0.16 8.92 29.46
C ASP A 555 1.10 8.03 29.56
N ALA A 556 2.04 8.43 30.41
CA ALA A 556 3.26 7.69 30.67
C ALA A 556 3.00 6.44 31.52
N GLY A 557 3.67 5.35 31.17
CA GLY A 557 3.81 4.20 32.07
C GLY A 557 4.60 4.56 33.33
N THR A 558 4.28 3.94 34.46
CA THR A 558 5.08 4.12 35.69
C THR A 558 6.17 3.06 35.82
N GLY A 559 7.32 3.43 36.38
CA GLY A 559 8.43 2.52 36.65
C GLY A 559 9.23 2.98 37.87
N LYS A 560 10.01 2.08 38.49
CA LYS A 560 10.89 2.45 39.62
C LYS A 560 12.21 1.71 39.65
N TYR A 561 13.22 2.39 40.20
CA TYR A 561 14.41 1.76 40.75
C TYR A 561 14.30 1.67 42.29
N LEU A 562 14.58 0.47 42.82
CA LEU A 562 14.61 0.11 44.23
C LEU A 562 13.35 0.50 45.03
N PHE A 563 12.16 0.37 44.42
CA PHE A 563 10.84 0.75 44.95
C PHE A 563 10.62 2.24 45.25
N VAL A 564 11.64 3.10 45.20
CA VAL A 564 11.56 4.49 45.69
C VAL A 564 11.94 5.57 44.67
N VAL A 565 12.89 5.31 43.76
CA VAL A 565 13.26 6.26 42.71
C VAL A 565 12.30 6.06 41.55
N ALA A 566 11.65 7.13 41.07
CA ALA A 566 10.76 7.05 39.91
C ALA A 566 11.56 7.00 38.59
N SER A 567 11.07 6.16 37.68
CA SER A 567 11.58 5.96 36.31
C SER A 567 10.39 5.70 35.39
N ASN A 568 9.46 6.65 35.38
CA ASN A 568 8.32 6.66 34.47
C ASN A 568 8.77 6.97 33.03
N GLY A 569 7.94 6.61 32.06
CA GLY A 569 8.12 7.05 30.67
C GLY A 569 7.80 8.53 30.45
N LYS A 570 7.91 8.97 29.21
CA LYS A 570 7.41 10.26 28.72
C LYS A 570 5.91 10.18 28.43
N VAL A 571 5.25 11.31 28.30
CA VAL A 571 3.87 11.42 27.79
C VAL A 571 3.94 11.87 26.34
N GLY A 572 3.09 11.30 25.48
CA GLY A 572 3.06 11.65 24.06
C GLY A 572 2.56 13.08 23.84
N SER A 573 2.79 13.66 22.66
CA SER A 573 2.25 14.97 22.30
C SER A 573 0.77 14.90 21.89
N SER A 574 -0.01 15.95 22.17
CA SER A 574 -1.32 16.13 21.52
C SER A 574 -1.18 16.57 20.07
N GLY A 575 -2.19 16.30 19.24
CA GLY A 575 -2.06 16.40 17.78
C GLY A 575 -2.31 17.81 17.26
N ASP A 576 -1.54 18.24 16.26
CA ASP A 576 -1.76 19.51 15.55
C ASP A 576 -3.02 19.46 14.67
N GLY A 577 -3.68 20.60 14.47
CA GLY A 577 -4.82 20.74 13.58
C GLY A 577 -4.42 20.72 12.10
N GLY A 578 -5.29 20.15 11.25
CA GLY A 578 -5.05 20.05 9.81
C GLY A 578 -5.12 21.41 9.10
N VAL A 579 -4.34 21.56 8.03
CA VAL A 579 -4.34 22.79 7.20
C VAL A 579 -5.66 22.91 6.41
N GLY A 580 -6.23 24.11 6.31
CA GLY A 580 -7.40 24.37 5.47
C GLY A 580 -7.07 24.29 3.98
N GLY A 581 -7.99 23.76 3.18
CA GLY A 581 -7.81 23.61 1.73
C GLY A 581 -7.75 24.96 1.01
N MET A 582 -7.04 25.01 -0.13
CA MET A 582 -6.99 26.22 -0.96
C MET A 582 -8.33 26.47 -1.65
N GLY A 583 -8.74 27.72 -1.83
CA GLY A 583 -9.89 28.10 -2.65
C GLY A 583 -9.60 27.97 -4.15
N GLY A 584 -10.57 27.53 -4.93
CA GLY A 584 -10.44 27.39 -6.38
C GLY A 584 -10.34 28.74 -7.09
N ALA A 585 -9.54 28.81 -8.15
CA ALA A 585 -9.46 30.01 -8.99
C ALA A 585 -10.76 30.25 -9.78
N GLY A 586 -11.16 31.50 -9.97
CA GLY A 586 -12.25 31.89 -10.87
C GLY A 586 -11.84 31.79 -12.34
N GLY A 587 -12.79 31.37 -13.18
CA GLY A 587 -12.59 31.21 -14.62
C GLY A 587 -12.67 32.54 -15.39
N VAL A 588 -12.02 32.59 -16.54
CA VAL A 588 -12.01 33.75 -17.45
C VAL A 588 -13.38 33.95 -18.11
N GLY A 589 -13.85 35.20 -18.15
CA GLY A 589 -15.09 35.61 -18.81
C GLY A 589 -14.98 35.64 -20.34
N GLN A 590 -16.10 35.48 -21.03
CA GLN A 590 -16.14 35.27 -22.48
C GLN A 590 -15.82 36.57 -23.24
N ASP A 591 -14.96 36.50 -24.25
CA ASP A 591 -14.84 37.58 -25.23
C ASP A 591 -16.14 37.68 -26.06
N THR A 592 -16.43 38.83 -26.66
CA THR A 592 -17.51 38.97 -27.65
C THR A 592 -17.04 39.68 -28.90
N ALA A 593 -17.40 39.16 -30.07
CA ALA A 593 -17.15 39.77 -31.37
C ALA A 593 -18.17 40.88 -31.72
N ALA A 594 -19.19 41.10 -30.88
CA ALA A 594 -20.18 42.13 -31.12
C ALA A 594 -19.59 43.53 -30.85
N ASN A 595 -19.61 44.41 -31.86
CA ASN A 595 -19.05 45.78 -31.77
C ASN A 595 -19.63 46.64 -30.63
N ASN A 596 -20.84 46.35 -30.16
CA ASN A 596 -21.48 47.04 -29.03
C ASN A 596 -21.64 46.13 -27.80
N GLY A 597 -21.02 44.95 -27.81
CA GLY A 597 -21.13 43.95 -26.74
C GLY A 597 -20.13 44.21 -25.62
N SER A 598 -20.54 43.85 -24.41
CA SER A 598 -19.69 43.81 -23.22
C SER A 598 -18.99 42.46 -23.15
N GLY A 599 -17.70 42.43 -22.87
CA GLY A 599 -17.00 41.20 -22.50
C GLY A 599 -17.58 40.61 -21.21
N GLY A 600 -17.51 39.29 -21.08
CA GLY A 600 -18.02 38.57 -19.93
C GLY A 600 -17.24 38.89 -18.65
N ALA A 601 -17.93 38.96 -17.53
CA ALA A 601 -17.28 39.13 -16.23
C ALA A 601 -16.39 37.92 -15.89
N GLY A 602 -15.22 38.15 -15.31
CA GLY A 602 -14.41 37.10 -14.71
C GLY A 602 -15.14 36.46 -13.52
N GLY A 603 -14.99 35.14 -13.38
CA GLY A 603 -15.56 34.40 -12.26
C GLY A 603 -14.85 34.70 -10.95
N ARG A 604 -15.53 34.46 -9.82
CA ARG A 604 -14.93 34.70 -8.50
C ARG A 604 -13.97 33.57 -8.11
N GLY A 605 -12.91 33.90 -7.39
CA GLY A 605 -12.13 32.90 -6.64
C GLY A 605 -12.92 32.43 -5.40
N GLY A 606 -12.79 31.15 -5.05
CA GLY A 606 -13.35 30.60 -3.81
C GLY A 606 -12.50 30.98 -2.60
N THR A 607 -13.11 31.05 -1.41
CA THR A 607 -12.40 31.38 -0.17
C THR A 607 -11.48 30.23 0.28
N GLY A 608 -10.41 30.57 0.99
CA GLY A 608 -9.56 29.58 1.63
C GLY A 608 -10.26 28.88 2.80
N GLY A 609 -10.04 27.57 2.93
CA GLY A 609 -10.62 26.77 4.00
C GLY A 609 -10.08 27.16 5.39
N VAL A 610 -10.92 27.06 6.42
CA VAL A 610 -10.50 27.31 7.81
C VAL A 610 -9.58 26.19 8.29
N GLY A 611 -8.50 26.53 9.00
CA GLY A 611 -7.61 25.56 9.61
C GLY A 611 -8.26 24.80 10.78
N GLY A 612 -7.86 23.55 10.99
CA GLY A 612 -8.38 22.70 12.05
C GLY A 612 -7.87 23.13 13.44
N ALA A 613 -8.66 22.88 14.49
CA ALA A 613 -8.25 23.16 15.86
C ALA A 613 -7.21 22.13 16.36
N GLY A 614 -6.28 22.58 17.20
CA GLY A 614 -5.30 21.71 17.85
C GLY A 614 -5.91 20.83 18.94
N GLY A 615 -5.30 19.66 19.19
CA GLY A 615 -5.67 18.74 20.27
C GLY A 615 -5.34 19.32 21.65
N ALA A 616 -6.24 19.17 22.62
CA ALA A 616 -6.07 19.72 23.97
C ALA A 616 -4.88 19.10 24.71
N ALA A 617 -4.27 19.87 25.62
CA ALA A 617 -3.22 19.42 26.51
C ALA A 617 -3.74 18.39 27.51
N THR A 618 -2.89 17.43 27.88
CA THR A 618 -3.16 16.54 29.01
C THR A 618 -2.62 17.15 30.31
N THR A 619 -2.63 16.38 31.40
CA THR A 619 -1.91 16.76 32.63
C THR A 619 -0.40 16.80 32.43
N ASN A 620 0.14 16.13 31.42
CA ASN A 620 1.56 15.79 31.34
C ASN A 620 2.21 16.10 29.98
N ALA A 621 1.44 16.45 28.95
CA ALA A 621 1.93 16.94 27.66
C ALA A 621 1.20 18.20 27.16
N ALA A 622 1.93 18.99 26.38
CA ALA A 622 1.46 20.18 25.70
C ALA A 622 0.30 19.90 24.74
N ALA A 623 -0.55 20.91 24.55
CA ALA A 623 -1.54 20.92 23.48
C ALA A 623 -0.90 21.00 22.10
N GLY A 624 -1.59 20.46 21.09
CA GLY A 624 -1.26 20.65 19.69
C GLY A 624 -1.66 22.03 19.18
N ASN A 625 -1.01 22.46 18.11
CA ASN A 625 -1.20 23.76 17.48
C ASN A 625 -2.43 23.79 16.57
N GLY A 626 -2.96 24.98 16.30
CA GLY A 626 -3.98 25.17 15.28
C GLY A 626 -3.38 25.05 13.87
N GLY A 627 -4.11 24.41 12.95
CA GLY A 627 -3.71 24.28 11.55
C GLY A 627 -3.77 25.62 10.82
N ALA A 628 -2.91 25.81 9.80
CA ALA A 628 -2.97 27.02 8.98
C ALA A 628 -4.28 27.09 8.16
N GLY A 629 -4.76 28.30 7.89
CA GLY A 629 -5.85 28.54 6.95
C GLY A 629 -5.38 28.41 5.50
N GLY A 630 -6.28 28.00 4.62
CA GLY A 630 -5.99 27.81 3.20
C GLY A 630 -5.85 29.13 2.42
N VAL A 631 -5.12 29.09 1.31
CA VAL A 631 -4.95 30.24 0.40
C VAL A 631 -6.27 30.53 -0.33
N GLY A 632 -6.63 31.80 -0.47
CA GLY A 632 -7.80 32.25 -1.24
C GLY A 632 -7.59 32.14 -2.75
N GLY A 633 -8.64 31.77 -3.49
CA GLY A 633 -8.61 31.57 -4.92
C GLY A 633 -8.39 32.86 -5.71
N VAL A 634 -7.61 32.79 -6.79
CA VAL A 634 -7.39 33.91 -7.73
C VAL A 634 -8.70 34.27 -8.45
N GLY A 635 -8.96 35.56 -8.66
CA GLY A 635 -10.12 36.03 -9.44
C GLY A 635 -9.91 35.82 -10.95
N GLY A 636 -10.97 35.45 -11.67
CA GLY A 636 -10.91 35.25 -13.12
C GLY A 636 -10.74 36.57 -13.89
N ASN A 637 -10.05 36.54 -15.03
CA ASN A 637 -9.95 37.71 -15.91
C ASN A 637 -11.29 38.02 -16.58
N GLY A 638 -11.58 39.31 -16.82
CA GLY A 638 -12.70 39.72 -17.67
C GLY A 638 -12.42 39.52 -19.17
N GLY A 639 -13.45 39.16 -19.93
CA GLY A 639 -13.38 38.99 -21.40
C GLY A 639 -13.35 40.32 -22.15
N TRP A 640 -12.98 40.28 -23.43
CA TRP A 640 -12.79 41.44 -24.30
C TRP A 640 -14.08 41.81 -25.04
N GLY A 641 -14.39 43.11 -25.12
CA GLY A 641 -15.56 43.62 -25.82
C GLY A 641 -15.26 43.97 -27.28
N GLY A 642 -16.02 43.42 -28.22
CA GLY A 642 -15.84 43.65 -29.66
C GLY A 642 -14.53 43.10 -30.24
N TRP A 643 -14.06 41.94 -29.76
CA TRP A 643 -12.86 41.24 -30.23
C TRP A 643 -13.20 39.87 -30.84
N SER A 644 -12.45 39.47 -31.88
CA SER A 644 -12.50 38.16 -32.50
C SER A 644 -11.10 37.77 -33.00
N GLU A 645 -10.83 36.48 -33.21
CA GLU A 645 -9.58 36.06 -33.87
C GLU A 645 -9.44 36.62 -35.29
N ALA A 646 -10.54 36.72 -36.03
CA ALA A 646 -10.58 37.25 -37.39
C ALA A 646 -10.22 38.75 -37.44
N ASP A 647 -10.65 39.49 -36.41
CA ASP A 647 -10.42 40.93 -36.25
C ASP A 647 -9.28 41.25 -35.27
N SER A 648 -8.44 40.26 -34.92
CA SER A 648 -7.36 40.36 -33.92
C SER A 648 -6.28 41.42 -34.20
N LYS A 649 -6.32 42.06 -35.37
CA LYS A 649 -5.45 43.17 -35.79
C LYS A 649 -6.14 44.55 -35.74
N ALA A 650 -7.44 44.59 -35.44
CA ALA A 650 -8.21 45.79 -35.20
C ALA A 650 -8.34 46.06 -33.68
N PRO A 651 -8.45 47.32 -33.25
CA PRO A 651 -8.81 47.64 -31.87
C PRO A 651 -10.23 47.13 -31.56
N ALA A 652 -10.36 46.34 -30.50
CA ALA A 652 -11.61 45.73 -30.08
C ALA A 652 -12.69 46.79 -29.80
N LEU A 653 -13.91 46.64 -30.34
CA LEU A 653 -14.87 47.76 -30.47
C LEU A 653 -15.84 47.97 -29.29
N GLY A 654 -15.97 46.99 -28.39
CA GLY A 654 -16.97 46.97 -27.31
C GLY A 654 -16.42 47.38 -25.94
N ILE A 655 -17.16 47.01 -24.89
CA ILE A 655 -16.83 47.31 -23.49
C ILE A 655 -16.09 46.14 -22.85
N GLY A 656 -15.02 46.40 -22.11
CA GLY A 656 -14.27 45.38 -21.39
C GLY A 656 -15.08 44.72 -20.25
N GLY A 657 -14.99 43.39 -20.15
CA GLY A 657 -15.63 42.62 -19.09
C GLY A 657 -15.00 42.87 -17.71
N THR A 658 -15.82 42.92 -16.66
CA THR A 658 -15.32 43.20 -15.30
C THR A 658 -14.41 42.10 -14.78
N ALA A 659 -13.32 42.49 -14.15
CA ALA A 659 -12.49 41.60 -13.32
C ALA A 659 -13.31 40.75 -12.34
N GLY A 660 -12.94 39.47 -12.21
CA GLY A 660 -13.45 38.59 -11.17
C GLY A 660 -12.86 38.94 -9.80
N THR A 661 -13.68 38.88 -8.75
CA THR A 661 -13.20 39.07 -7.38
C THR A 661 -12.44 37.82 -6.92
N PRO A 662 -11.27 37.93 -6.28
CA PRO A 662 -10.64 36.80 -5.63
C PRO A 662 -11.46 36.31 -4.43
N GLY A 663 -11.08 35.15 -3.92
CA GLY A 663 -11.48 34.69 -2.59
C GLY A 663 -10.50 35.17 -1.52
N ASP A 664 -11.03 35.39 -0.32
CA ASP A 664 -10.25 35.73 0.87
C ASP A 664 -9.49 34.50 1.41
N GLY A 665 -8.42 34.75 2.17
CA GLY A 665 -7.66 33.72 2.84
C GLY A 665 -8.43 33.09 3.99
N GLY A 666 -8.25 31.78 4.19
CA GLY A 666 -8.91 31.04 5.25
C GLY A 666 -8.41 31.44 6.64
N ARG A 667 -9.31 31.45 7.63
CA ARG A 667 -8.90 31.68 9.03
C ARG A 667 -8.01 30.53 9.52
N GLY A 668 -6.95 30.83 10.26
CA GLY A 668 -6.18 29.82 10.98
C GLY A 668 -7.02 29.13 12.07
N GLY A 669 -6.76 27.84 12.30
CA GLY A 669 -7.40 27.07 13.35
C GLY A 669 -6.95 27.49 14.74
N ASP A 670 -7.82 27.34 15.74
CA ASP A 670 -7.50 27.72 17.12
C ASP A 670 -6.56 26.70 17.78
N GLY A 671 -5.63 27.17 18.61
CA GLY A 671 -4.69 26.32 19.33
C GLY A 671 -5.39 25.39 20.33
N GLY A 672 -4.83 24.21 20.58
CA GLY A 672 -5.40 23.25 21.52
C GLY A 672 -5.39 23.76 22.96
N ALA A 673 -6.45 23.49 23.70
CA ALA A 673 -6.65 24.03 25.05
C ALA A 673 -5.54 23.61 26.03
N GLY A 674 -4.97 24.57 26.76
CA GLY A 674 -3.92 24.29 27.77
C GLY A 674 -4.46 23.62 29.03
N SER A 675 -3.56 23.24 29.96
CA SER A 675 -3.93 22.62 31.24
C SER A 675 -3.22 23.27 32.43
N THR A 676 -3.66 22.98 33.65
CA THR A 676 -3.04 23.49 34.89
C THR A 676 -1.59 23.06 35.10
N THR A 677 -1.08 22.16 34.28
CA THR A 677 0.28 21.62 34.34
C THR A 677 1.03 21.67 32.99
N GLN A 678 0.38 22.10 31.89
CA GLN A 678 0.93 22.06 30.52
C GLN A 678 0.55 23.30 29.69
N ILE A 679 1.29 23.54 28.60
CA ILE A 679 1.14 24.73 27.76
C ILE A 679 -0.03 24.60 26.77
N SER A 680 -0.63 25.73 26.37
CA SER A 680 -1.64 25.80 25.32
C SER A 680 -1.01 25.88 23.93
N GLY A 681 -1.69 25.34 22.92
CA GLY A 681 -1.20 25.35 21.55
C GLY A 681 -1.20 26.77 20.98
N ILE A 682 -0.27 27.06 20.06
CA ILE A 682 -0.34 28.31 19.30
C ILE A 682 -1.48 28.24 18.28
N GLY A 683 -2.08 29.40 17.99
CA GLY A 683 -3.06 29.51 16.91
C GLY A 683 -2.40 29.33 15.55
N GLY A 684 -3.12 28.71 14.61
CA GLY A 684 -2.67 28.54 13.24
C GLY A 684 -2.59 29.87 12.50
N ALA A 685 -1.66 29.99 11.55
CA ALA A 685 -1.59 31.17 10.69
C ALA A 685 -2.83 31.27 9.80
N GLY A 686 -3.31 32.48 9.53
CA GLY A 686 -4.29 32.71 8.46
C GLY A 686 -3.68 32.48 7.09
N GLY A 687 -4.49 32.01 6.14
CA GLY A 687 -4.09 31.84 4.75
C GLY A 687 -4.02 33.19 4.01
N THR A 688 -3.25 33.24 2.93
CA THR A 688 -3.10 34.46 2.13
C THR A 688 -4.33 34.70 1.24
N GLY A 689 -4.71 35.96 1.02
CA GLY A 689 -5.80 36.31 0.10
C GLY A 689 -5.45 36.02 -1.38
N GLY A 690 -6.45 35.78 -2.21
CA GLY A 690 -6.25 35.51 -3.64
C GLY A 690 -5.89 36.77 -4.46
N ALA A 691 -5.11 36.61 -5.53
CA ALA A 691 -4.83 37.71 -6.46
C ALA A 691 -6.09 38.09 -7.27
N GLY A 692 -6.31 39.39 -7.51
CA GLY A 692 -7.44 39.84 -8.32
C GLY A 692 -7.38 39.36 -9.78
N GLY A 693 -8.52 39.29 -10.46
CA GLY A 693 -8.56 39.05 -11.91
C GLY A 693 -8.32 40.32 -12.71
N ASN A 694 -7.64 40.23 -13.86
CA ASN A 694 -7.40 41.42 -14.70
C ASN A 694 -8.70 41.90 -15.36
N GLY A 695 -8.79 43.20 -15.64
CA GLY A 695 -9.90 43.78 -16.40
C GLY A 695 -9.87 43.39 -17.87
N GLY A 696 -11.04 43.13 -18.47
CA GLY A 696 -11.19 42.91 -19.90
C GLY A 696 -11.01 44.20 -20.71
N SER A 697 -10.60 44.07 -21.98
CA SER A 697 -10.29 45.23 -22.84
C SER A 697 -11.45 45.67 -23.75
N GLY A 698 -11.45 46.95 -24.12
CA GLY A 698 -12.42 47.62 -24.99
C GLY A 698 -11.80 48.74 -25.83
N PHE A 699 -12.63 49.51 -26.54
CA PHE A 699 -12.15 50.38 -27.63
C PHE A 699 -11.17 51.48 -27.23
N ASN A 700 -10.13 51.64 -28.05
CA ASN A 700 -9.06 52.65 -27.98
C ASN A 700 -8.42 52.89 -26.59
N GLY A 701 -8.60 51.96 -25.65
CA GLY A 701 -8.16 52.11 -24.28
C GLY A 701 -8.89 53.19 -23.48
N VAL A 702 -10.20 53.36 -23.72
CA VAL A 702 -11.08 54.17 -22.86
C VAL A 702 -12.19 53.34 -22.19
N ASP A 703 -12.69 52.30 -22.86
CA ASP A 703 -13.78 51.43 -22.36
C ASP A 703 -13.29 50.09 -21.77
N GLY A 704 -12.04 50.03 -21.34
CA GLY A 704 -11.47 48.87 -20.63
C GLY A 704 -11.87 48.82 -19.15
N ALA A 705 -12.04 47.61 -18.61
CA ALA A 705 -12.45 47.42 -17.22
C ALA A 705 -11.32 47.66 -16.21
N ASN A 706 -11.71 48.06 -14.99
CA ASN A 706 -10.83 48.09 -13.82
C ASN A 706 -10.24 46.69 -13.53
N GLY A 707 -9.04 46.66 -12.93
CA GLY A 707 -8.51 45.44 -12.33
C GLY A 707 -9.33 45.01 -11.11
N GLY A 708 -9.19 43.75 -10.71
CA GLY A 708 -9.75 43.24 -9.45
C GLY A 708 -8.90 43.66 -8.25
N ARG A 709 -9.57 44.05 -7.15
CA ARG A 709 -8.94 44.14 -5.81
C ARG A 709 -8.36 42.77 -5.46
N GLY A 710 -7.23 42.75 -4.75
CA GLY A 710 -6.78 41.53 -4.07
C GLY A 710 -7.74 41.10 -2.94
N GLY A 711 -7.74 39.81 -2.62
CA GLY A 711 -8.55 39.24 -1.54
C GLY A 711 -7.93 39.55 -0.17
N ASP A 712 -8.75 39.59 0.86
CA ASP A 712 -8.27 39.88 2.21
C ASP A 712 -7.55 38.66 2.81
N GLY A 713 -6.49 38.91 3.57
CA GLY A 713 -5.75 37.87 4.28
C GLY A 713 -6.59 37.28 5.41
N GLY A 714 -6.52 35.96 5.59
CA GLY A 714 -7.26 35.27 6.64
C GLY A 714 -6.78 35.68 8.03
N ASN A 715 -7.69 35.78 9.01
CA ASN A 715 -7.28 36.01 10.39
C ASN A 715 -6.55 34.79 10.96
N GLY A 716 -5.56 35.01 11.83
CA GLY A 716 -4.95 33.93 12.60
C GLY A 716 -5.93 33.28 13.57
N GLY A 717 -5.67 32.03 13.93
CA GLY A 717 -6.38 31.35 15.02
C GLY A 717 -6.02 31.96 16.38
N ALA A 718 -6.93 31.91 17.33
CA ALA A 718 -6.65 32.22 18.72
C ALA A 718 -5.72 31.16 19.34
N ASN A 719 -5.06 31.49 20.44
CA ASN A 719 -4.38 30.49 21.25
C ASN A 719 -5.37 29.51 21.92
N GLY A 720 -4.85 28.44 22.51
CA GLY A 720 -5.63 27.53 23.36
C GLY A 720 -5.96 28.04 24.77
N GLY A 721 -5.99 29.36 25.00
CA GLY A 721 -6.22 29.94 26.32
C GLY A 721 -5.12 29.62 27.35
N ALA A 722 -5.52 29.37 28.60
CA ALA A 722 -4.63 29.28 29.75
C ALA A 722 -3.91 27.92 29.88
N GLY A 723 -2.63 27.96 30.27
CA GLY A 723 -1.80 26.80 30.63
C GLY A 723 -0.87 27.12 31.81
N VAL A 724 0.20 26.34 32.01
CA VAL A 724 1.27 26.71 32.99
C VAL A 724 2.17 27.84 32.51
N GLU A 725 2.43 27.89 31.21
CA GLU A 725 3.09 29.05 30.65
C GLU A 725 2.11 30.21 30.56
N THR A 726 2.67 31.37 30.26
CA THR A 726 1.97 32.62 30.11
C THR A 726 1.17 32.77 28.81
N GLY A 727 0.42 31.71 28.47
CA GLY A 727 -0.53 31.58 27.36
C GLY A 727 0.12 31.63 25.97
N GLY A 728 -0.15 30.61 25.15
CA GLY A 728 0.39 30.50 23.80
C GLY A 728 0.10 31.73 22.93
N TYR A 729 0.88 31.88 21.87
CA TYR A 729 0.66 32.95 20.88
C TYR A 729 -0.54 32.62 19.99
N GLY A 730 -1.39 33.62 19.74
CA GLY A 730 -2.33 33.55 18.63
C GLY A 730 -1.57 33.52 17.30
N GLY A 731 -2.17 32.90 16.29
CA GLY A 731 -1.58 32.78 14.97
C GLY A 731 -1.42 34.13 14.29
N LYS A 732 -0.45 34.23 13.38
CA LYS A 732 -0.32 35.40 12.51
C LYS A 732 -1.53 35.47 11.58
N GLY A 733 -2.00 36.67 11.25
CA GLY A 733 -2.86 36.83 10.09
C GLY A 733 -2.10 36.53 8.80
N GLY A 734 -2.82 36.10 7.76
CA GLY A 734 -2.27 35.86 6.43
C GLY A 734 -2.05 37.15 5.65
N ASP A 735 -1.12 37.12 4.70
CA ASP A 735 -0.85 38.25 3.82
C ASP A 735 -2.01 38.54 2.85
N PHE A 736 -2.08 39.78 2.36
CA PHE A 736 -3.08 40.18 1.39
C PHE A 736 -2.91 39.48 0.04
N GLY A 737 -4.01 39.36 -0.70
CA GLY A 737 -3.98 39.15 -2.13
C GLY A 737 -3.49 40.41 -2.86
N VAL A 738 -2.76 40.24 -3.95
CA VAL A 738 -2.28 41.36 -4.77
C VAL A 738 -3.37 41.89 -5.71
N ALA A 739 -3.34 43.20 -5.94
CA ALA A 739 -4.09 43.84 -7.01
C ALA A 739 -3.65 43.31 -8.38
N SER A 740 -4.56 43.42 -9.35
CA SER A 740 -4.33 43.04 -10.75
C SER A 740 -4.41 44.26 -11.67
N TYR A 741 -3.97 44.08 -12.92
CA TYR A 741 -3.87 45.18 -13.87
C TYR A 741 -5.24 45.50 -14.47
N PRO A 742 -5.60 46.79 -14.60
CA PRO A 742 -6.74 47.18 -15.42
C PRO A 742 -6.41 47.00 -16.90
N ALA A 743 -7.45 46.87 -17.72
CA ALA A 743 -7.30 47.12 -19.14
C ALA A 743 -7.09 48.63 -19.40
N PRO A 744 -6.53 49.02 -20.55
CA PRO A 744 -6.42 50.43 -20.92
C PRO A 744 -7.78 51.15 -20.84
N GLY A 745 -7.84 52.24 -20.07
CA GLY A 745 -9.08 52.99 -19.74
C GLY A 745 -9.60 52.70 -18.32
N GLY A 746 -9.33 51.50 -17.80
CA GLY A 746 -9.71 51.10 -16.45
C GLY A 746 -8.81 51.70 -15.36
N SER A 747 -9.34 51.73 -14.13
CA SER A 747 -8.63 52.17 -12.93
C SER A 747 -7.88 51.02 -12.25
N ASN A 748 -6.69 51.32 -11.73
CA ASN A 748 -5.94 50.40 -10.86
C ASN A 748 -6.77 50.03 -9.62
N ALA A 749 -6.72 48.76 -9.22
CA ALA A 749 -7.27 48.31 -7.95
C ALA A 749 -6.25 48.42 -6.80
N THR A 750 -6.72 48.26 -5.57
CA THR A 750 -5.86 48.09 -4.39
C THR A 750 -5.62 46.61 -4.10
N ASN A 751 -4.59 46.31 -3.32
CA ASN A 751 -4.45 45.00 -2.69
C ASN A 751 -5.63 44.73 -1.73
N GLY A 752 -5.71 43.51 -1.23
CA GLY A 752 -6.47 43.23 -0.02
C GLY A 752 -5.80 43.81 1.23
N ASP A 753 -6.45 43.60 2.37
CA ASP A 753 -5.96 43.93 3.70
C ASP A 753 -5.21 42.71 4.29
N ILE A 754 -4.25 42.94 5.18
CA ILE A 754 -3.58 41.85 5.91
C ILE A 754 -4.54 41.33 7.00
N GLY A 755 -4.62 40.01 7.16
CA GLY A 755 -5.43 39.39 8.20
C GLY A 755 -5.00 39.82 9.60
N GLN A 756 -5.93 39.82 10.55
CA GLN A 756 -5.62 40.11 11.95
C GLN A 756 -4.92 38.91 12.59
N ALA A 757 -3.90 39.17 13.42
CA ALA A 757 -3.36 38.13 14.29
C ALA A 757 -4.41 37.70 15.32
N GLY A 758 -4.43 36.42 15.67
CA GLY A 758 -5.33 35.90 16.69
C GLY A 758 -4.90 36.30 18.11
N ASP A 759 -5.81 36.13 19.07
CA ASP A 759 -5.58 36.50 20.46
C ASP A 759 -4.43 35.67 21.10
N ALA A 760 -3.49 36.37 21.73
CA ALA A 760 -2.31 35.80 22.37
C ALA A 760 -2.37 35.90 23.90
N GLY A 761 -1.56 35.07 24.59
CA GLY A 761 -1.41 35.10 26.04
C GLY A 761 -0.55 36.27 26.56
N THR A 762 -0.35 36.32 27.87
CA THR A 762 0.26 37.44 28.61
C THR A 762 1.64 37.07 29.20
N PRO A 763 2.77 37.30 28.48
CA PRO A 763 4.08 36.64 28.72
C PRO A 763 4.79 36.86 30.07
N ALA A 764 5.61 35.87 30.48
CA ALA A 764 6.63 35.95 31.53
C ALA A 764 7.99 35.38 31.03
N PRO A 765 9.13 35.83 31.59
CA PRO A 765 10.45 35.55 31.02
C PRO A 765 11.05 34.18 31.44
N PRO A 766 11.88 33.55 30.58
CA PRO A 766 12.53 32.27 30.86
C PRO A 766 13.76 32.38 31.79
N ALA A 767 14.11 31.28 32.45
CA ALA A 767 15.31 31.13 33.30
C ALA A 767 16.31 30.10 32.72
N PRO A 768 17.64 30.34 32.74
CA PRO A 768 18.59 29.53 31.96
C PRO A 768 19.48 28.53 32.75
N ASN A 769 19.95 27.51 32.00
CA ASN A 769 21.16 26.67 32.20
C ASN A 769 21.14 25.49 33.20
N ALA A 770 21.61 24.33 32.72
CA ALA A 770 22.11 23.18 33.51
C ALA A 770 23.29 22.49 32.76
N PRO A 771 24.33 21.96 33.45
CA PRO A 771 25.57 21.49 32.81
C PRO A 771 25.69 19.96 32.61
N LEU A 772 26.68 19.55 31.81
CA LEU A 772 27.02 18.16 31.44
C LEU A 772 27.87 17.43 32.52
N ALA A 773 27.78 16.09 32.55
CA ALA A 773 28.70 15.18 33.26
C ALA A 773 28.82 13.82 32.53
N ALA A 774 29.93 13.09 32.69
CA ALA A 774 30.20 11.86 31.93
C ALA A 774 31.14 10.85 32.64
N SER A 775 30.88 9.55 32.43
CA SER A 775 31.81 8.41 32.61
C SER A 775 31.22 7.17 31.90
N ALA A 776 31.80 6.67 30.82
CA ALA A 776 32.98 5.78 30.74
C ALA A 776 32.65 4.29 30.96
N ALA A 777 32.85 3.47 29.92
CA ALA A 777 32.71 2.01 29.93
C ALA A 777 33.91 1.35 29.22
N GLN A 778 34.23 0.11 29.58
CA GLN A 778 35.40 -0.64 29.09
C GLN A 778 34.96 -1.88 28.29
N LEU A 779 35.73 -2.28 27.26
CA LEU A 779 35.69 -3.64 26.68
C LEU A 779 37.00 -4.00 25.95
N LEU A 780 37.09 -5.23 25.42
CA LEU A 780 38.35 -5.99 25.26
C LEU A 780 38.83 -6.24 23.81
N SER A 781 39.96 -6.94 23.71
CA SER A 781 40.91 -7.03 22.58
C SER A 781 40.49 -7.87 21.35
N PRO A 782 40.90 -7.50 20.13
CA PRO A 782 40.85 -8.35 18.93
C PRO A 782 42.04 -9.32 18.76
N GLN A 783 41.88 -10.24 17.79
CA GLN A 783 42.92 -10.88 16.95
C GLN A 783 43.91 -11.91 17.57
N SER A 784 43.58 -13.19 17.37
CA SER A 784 44.55 -14.27 17.12
C SER A 784 44.15 -15.08 15.87
N VAL A 785 44.15 -14.38 14.74
CA VAL A 785 43.70 -14.87 13.42
C VAL A 785 44.64 -15.96 12.86
N VAL A 786 44.04 -17.11 12.51
CA VAL A 786 44.48 -18.09 11.48
C VAL A 786 45.94 -18.56 11.54
N LYS A 787 46.17 -19.80 12.02
CA LYS A 787 47.32 -20.62 11.54
C LYS A 787 47.14 -22.15 11.53
N ASP A 788 46.35 -22.73 12.44
CA ASP A 788 46.06 -24.19 12.42
C ASP A 788 44.91 -24.56 11.45
N LEU A 789 44.27 -23.55 10.87
CA LEU A 789 43.40 -23.59 9.69
C LEU A 789 44.24 -23.88 8.42
N SER A 790 44.93 -25.03 8.40
CA SER A 790 45.91 -25.40 7.38
C SER A 790 45.83 -26.90 7.06
N ASP A 791 46.36 -27.76 7.95
CA ASP A 791 46.80 -29.11 7.56
C ASP A 791 45.69 -30.19 7.64
N ARG A 792 44.45 -29.80 7.95
CA ARG A 792 43.27 -30.68 8.00
C ARG A 792 42.16 -30.29 7.03
N LEU A 793 42.37 -29.25 6.23
CA LEU A 793 41.34 -28.69 5.36
C LEU A 793 41.29 -29.37 3.98
N THR A 794 42.42 -29.93 3.54
CA THR A 794 42.71 -30.32 2.15
C THR A 794 41.76 -31.37 1.54
N TYR A 795 40.87 -31.99 2.32
CA TYR A 795 39.87 -32.94 1.85
C TYR A 795 38.41 -32.49 2.03
N ILE A 796 38.12 -31.65 3.02
CA ILE A 796 36.75 -31.13 3.27
C ILE A 796 36.49 -29.87 2.41
N PHE A 797 37.55 -29.20 1.97
CA PHE A 797 37.50 -27.82 1.47
C PHE A 797 38.13 -27.62 0.09
N PHE A 798 38.25 -28.70 -0.71
CA PHE A 798 38.86 -28.68 -2.05
C PHE A 798 38.13 -29.58 -3.05
N ASN A 799 36.78 -29.58 -3.01
CA ASN A 799 35.97 -30.11 -4.11
C ASN A 799 36.18 -29.25 -5.37
N ASN A 800 36.42 -29.89 -6.51
CA ASN A 800 36.33 -29.23 -7.82
C ASN A 800 34.98 -29.60 -8.44
N GLY A 801 34.07 -28.61 -8.49
CA GLY A 801 32.83 -28.73 -9.25
C GLY A 801 33.06 -29.01 -10.74
N PRO A 802 32.03 -29.43 -11.48
CA PRO A 802 32.12 -29.63 -12.92
C PRO A 802 32.44 -28.30 -13.60
N SER A 803 32.85 -28.33 -14.87
CA SER A 803 33.07 -27.12 -15.66
C SER A 803 32.29 -27.18 -16.98
N MET A 804 31.37 -26.24 -17.18
CA MET A 804 30.59 -26.09 -18.41
C MET A 804 31.20 -25.07 -19.38
N ASN A 805 31.18 -25.36 -20.69
CA ASN A 805 31.60 -24.42 -21.73
C ASN A 805 30.67 -24.53 -22.97
N PRO A 806 29.41 -24.07 -22.84
CA PRO A 806 28.38 -24.38 -23.82
C PRO A 806 28.64 -23.75 -25.20
N ARG A 807 28.47 -24.57 -26.23
CA ARG A 807 28.67 -24.20 -27.64
C ARG A 807 27.32 -24.04 -28.34
N LEU A 808 27.18 -22.92 -29.04
CA LEU A 808 25.93 -22.49 -29.68
C LEU A 808 26.03 -22.65 -31.19
N SER A 809 25.02 -23.26 -31.82
CA SER A 809 24.94 -23.31 -33.29
C SER A 809 24.49 -21.95 -33.88
N PRO A 810 24.77 -21.66 -35.17
CA PRO A 810 24.47 -20.35 -35.77
C PRO A 810 22.99 -19.99 -35.99
N GLY A 811 22.03 -20.77 -35.47
CA GLY A 811 20.60 -20.44 -35.55
C GLY A 811 20.00 -20.43 -36.97
N THR A 812 20.50 -21.26 -37.89
CA THR A 812 20.12 -21.24 -39.31
C THR A 812 18.92 -22.14 -39.63
N GLY A 813 17.90 -21.58 -40.27
CA GLY A 813 16.74 -22.32 -40.77
C GLY A 813 15.40 -21.65 -40.45
N ALA A 814 14.29 -22.28 -40.84
CA ALA A 814 12.95 -21.85 -40.45
C ALA A 814 12.78 -21.95 -38.92
N GLY A 815 12.32 -20.86 -38.28
CA GLY A 815 12.24 -20.77 -36.82
C GLY A 815 13.59 -20.61 -36.09
N LYS A 816 14.70 -20.44 -36.83
CA LYS A 816 16.06 -20.17 -36.31
C LYS A 816 16.47 -20.99 -35.07
N PRO A 817 16.30 -22.34 -35.07
CA PRO A 817 16.60 -23.15 -33.90
C PRO A 817 18.11 -23.14 -33.60
N ILE A 818 18.47 -22.90 -32.34
CA ILE A 818 19.86 -22.95 -31.86
C ILE A 818 20.05 -24.28 -31.13
N VAL A 819 21.03 -25.06 -31.58
CA VAL A 819 21.49 -26.26 -30.86
C VAL A 819 22.51 -25.79 -29.83
N VAL A 820 22.34 -26.27 -28.60
CA VAL A 820 23.15 -25.96 -27.44
C VAL A 820 23.80 -27.27 -26.99
N ASP A 821 25.06 -27.42 -27.35
CA ASP A 821 25.94 -28.45 -26.80
C ASP A 821 26.50 -27.90 -25.48
N VAL A 822 26.25 -28.58 -24.36
CA VAL A 822 26.67 -28.10 -23.03
C VAL A 822 28.19 -28.18 -22.86
N ASN A 823 28.89 -29.04 -23.63
CA ASN A 823 30.34 -29.32 -23.61
C ASN A 823 30.93 -29.13 -22.20
N ALA A 824 30.72 -30.12 -21.34
CA ALA A 824 31.00 -29.98 -19.93
C ALA A 824 31.71 -31.21 -19.36
N GLU A 825 32.60 -30.98 -18.40
CA GLU A 825 33.65 -31.93 -18.01
C GLU A 825 33.65 -32.19 -16.49
N SER A 826 33.95 -33.43 -16.10
CA SER A 826 34.02 -33.84 -14.69
C SER A 826 35.41 -33.59 -14.12
N ASN A 827 35.50 -32.67 -13.15
CA ASN A 827 36.76 -32.33 -12.48
C ASN A 827 37.01 -33.12 -11.17
N ASN A 828 36.13 -34.06 -10.82
CA ASN A 828 36.24 -34.89 -9.62
C ASN A 828 36.07 -36.41 -9.86
N GLY A 829 35.80 -36.85 -11.10
CA GLY A 829 35.79 -38.26 -11.48
C GLY A 829 34.44 -38.98 -11.39
N PHE A 830 33.36 -38.27 -11.04
CA PHE A 830 31.99 -38.79 -11.11
C PHE A 830 31.29 -38.38 -12.42
N GLU A 831 30.28 -39.14 -12.85
CA GLU A 831 29.46 -38.82 -14.01
C GLU A 831 28.62 -37.56 -13.75
N VAL A 832 28.46 -36.71 -14.78
CA VAL A 832 27.82 -35.38 -14.65
C VAL A 832 26.48 -35.38 -15.36
N THR A 833 25.43 -34.94 -14.68
CA THR A 833 24.08 -34.81 -15.22
C THR A 833 23.69 -33.35 -15.38
N TYR A 834 23.13 -32.99 -16.54
CA TYR A 834 22.73 -31.63 -16.89
C TYR A 834 21.21 -31.49 -16.90
N THR A 835 20.69 -30.40 -16.33
CA THR A 835 19.26 -30.05 -16.34
C THR A 835 19.08 -28.57 -16.62
N VAL A 836 18.08 -28.19 -17.43
CA VAL A 836 17.64 -26.79 -17.54
C VAL A 836 16.82 -26.46 -16.30
N THR A 837 17.41 -25.69 -15.39
CA THR A 837 16.82 -25.32 -14.10
C THR A 837 16.06 -23.99 -14.17
N THR A 838 16.38 -23.14 -15.13
CA THR A 838 15.57 -21.97 -15.52
C THR A 838 15.39 -22.00 -17.03
N GLN A 839 14.15 -22.14 -17.51
CA GLN A 839 13.81 -22.07 -18.94
C GLN A 839 14.02 -20.64 -19.49
N PRO A 840 14.24 -20.48 -20.81
CA PRO A 840 14.28 -19.16 -21.44
C PRO A 840 12.91 -18.49 -21.43
N LYS A 841 12.87 -17.19 -21.73
CA LYS A 841 11.65 -16.38 -21.58
C LYS A 841 10.94 -16.07 -22.89
N TYR A 842 11.66 -16.02 -24.01
CA TYR A 842 11.14 -15.65 -25.33
C TYR A 842 11.23 -16.82 -26.32
N GLY A 843 11.20 -18.04 -25.79
CA GLY A 843 11.34 -19.28 -26.51
C GLY A 843 11.18 -20.49 -25.58
N THR A 844 11.62 -21.66 -26.04
CA THR A 844 11.62 -22.90 -25.26
C THR A 844 12.94 -23.64 -25.45
N VAL A 845 13.47 -24.25 -24.38
CA VAL A 845 14.52 -25.27 -24.51
C VAL A 845 13.91 -26.66 -24.31
N THR A 846 14.24 -27.55 -25.24
CA THR A 846 13.86 -28.98 -25.21
C THR A 846 15.12 -29.83 -25.28
N ARG A 847 15.21 -30.88 -24.45
CA ARG A 847 16.28 -31.88 -24.51
C ARG A 847 15.98 -32.89 -25.62
N GLN A 848 16.98 -33.21 -26.43
CA GLN A 848 16.86 -34.20 -27.49
C GLN A 848 17.25 -35.62 -27.01
N GLU A 849 16.98 -36.62 -27.84
CA GLU A 849 17.37 -38.02 -27.60
C GLU A 849 18.89 -38.19 -27.50
N ASP A 850 19.66 -37.41 -28.27
CA ASP A 850 21.13 -37.42 -28.27
C ASP A 850 21.77 -36.73 -27.05
N GLY A 851 20.96 -36.11 -26.18
CA GLY A 851 21.43 -35.38 -24.99
C GLY A 851 21.73 -33.91 -25.19
N SER A 852 21.71 -33.40 -26.43
CA SER A 852 21.79 -31.96 -26.69
C SER A 852 20.50 -31.23 -26.28
N TYR A 853 20.60 -29.90 -26.17
CA TYR A 853 19.44 -29.03 -26.00
C TYR A 853 19.18 -28.24 -27.27
N VAL A 854 17.91 -28.03 -27.63
CA VAL A 854 17.52 -27.14 -28.72
C VAL A 854 16.64 -26.02 -28.19
N TYR A 855 17.14 -24.79 -28.35
CA TYR A 855 16.39 -23.56 -28.17
C TYR A 855 15.57 -23.26 -29.42
N ARG A 856 14.28 -22.96 -29.22
CA ARG A 856 13.35 -22.48 -30.25
C ARG A 856 12.76 -21.16 -29.78
N VAL A 857 13.07 -20.07 -30.48
CA VAL A 857 12.48 -18.74 -30.22
C VAL A 857 10.99 -18.72 -30.57
N ASP A 858 10.24 -17.84 -29.90
CA ASP A 858 8.88 -17.46 -30.29
C ASP A 858 8.80 -17.09 -31.80
N PRO A 859 7.87 -17.68 -32.57
CA PRO A 859 7.64 -17.34 -33.97
C PRO A 859 7.52 -15.85 -34.28
N ALA A 860 6.96 -15.04 -33.38
CA ALA A 860 6.83 -13.59 -33.53
C ALA A 860 8.20 -12.88 -33.58
N LEU A 861 9.19 -13.43 -32.86
CA LEU A 861 10.52 -12.84 -32.67
C LEU A 861 11.56 -13.39 -33.66
N VAL A 862 11.21 -14.42 -34.45
CA VAL A 862 12.05 -14.94 -35.55
C VAL A 862 12.42 -13.84 -36.55
N LYS A 863 11.54 -12.86 -36.79
CA LYS A 863 11.78 -11.75 -37.73
C LYS A 863 12.61 -10.60 -37.12
N PRO A 864 12.14 -9.89 -36.06
CA PRO A 864 12.87 -8.75 -35.49
C PRO A 864 14.18 -9.19 -34.80
N GLY A 865 14.22 -10.42 -34.29
CA GLY A 865 15.29 -10.91 -33.43
C GLY A 865 14.94 -10.76 -31.95
N ILE A 866 15.76 -11.35 -31.08
CA ILE A 866 15.73 -11.17 -29.63
C ILE A 866 17.05 -11.68 -29.04
N THR A 867 17.39 -11.27 -27.82
CA THR A 867 18.48 -11.89 -27.03
C THR A 867 17.88 -12.51 -25.78
N ASP A 868 17.92 -13.84 -25.65
CA ASP A 868 17.27 -14.61 -24.59
C ASP A 868 18.32 -15.31 -23.71
N THR A 869 17.92 -15.73 -22.51
CA THR A 869 18.81 -16.19 -21.44
C THR A 869 18.15 -17.28 -20.62
N PHE A 870 18.83 -18.41 -20.42
CA PHE A 870 18.35 -19.53 -19.62
C PHE A 870 19.49 -20.19 -18.84
N VAL A 871 19.19 -20.98 -17.81
CA VAL A 871 20.20 -21.60 -16.94
C VAL A 871 20.22 -23.11 -17.14
N ILE A 872 21.41 -23.65 -17.41
CA ILE A 872 21.71 -25.08 -17.29
C ILE A 872 22.51 -25.26 -15.99
N THR A 873 22.10 -26.21 -15.17
CA THR A 873 22.84 -26.68 -14.00
C THR A 873 23.49 -28.04 -14.31
N ALA A 874 24.77 -28.18 -13.97
CA ALA A 874 25.51 -29.44 -14.01
C ALA A 874 25.70 -29.99 -12.60
N GLU A 875 25.09 -31.14 -12.27
CA GLU A 875 25.33 -31.86 -11.00
C GLU A 875 26.35 -33.00 -11.20
N ASN A 876 27.38 -33.08 -10.36
CA ASN A 876 28.34 -34.21 -10.34
C ASN A 876 28.45 -34.92 -8.97
N GLY A 877 27.58 -34.61 -8.01
CA GLY A 877 27.59 -35.18 -6.64
C GLY A 877 26.71 -36.42 -6.43
N SER A 878 25.89 -36.82 -7.41
CA SER A 878 24.86 -37.86 -7.24
C SER A 878 25.43 -39.24 -6.85
N GLY A 879 26.61 -39.61 -7.38
CA GLY A 879 27.29 -40.88 -7.13
C GLY A 879 28.05 -40.97 -5.79
N ALA A 880 28.20 -39.87 -5.04
CA ALA A 880 29.05 -39.80 -3.83
C ALA A 880 28.28 -39.93 -2.49
N ARG A 881 26.94 -40.10 -2.53
CA ARG A 881 26.06 -40.04 -1.37
C ARG A 881 25.87 -41.42 -0.71
N LEU A 882 26.29 -41.56 0.56
CA LEU A 882 26.12 -42.81 1.32
C LEU A 882 24.66 -42.98 1.84
N PRO A 883 24.06 -44.18 1.80
CA PRO A 883 22.71 -44.40 2.31
C PRO A 883 22.55 -44.22 3.84
N GLY A 884 21.37 -43.78 4.26
CA GLY A 884 20.96 -43.74 5.66
C GLY A 884 21.51 -42.55 6.46
N VAL A 885 21.54 -42.68 7.79
CA VAL A 885 21.83 -41.57 8.72
C VAL A 885 23.24 -40.99 8.54
N ALA A 886 24.21 -41.81 8.09
CA ALA A 886 25.57 -41.36 7.80
C ALA A 886 25.61 -40.33 6.65
N GLY A 887 24.82 -40.52 5.59
CA GLY A 887 24.72 -39.59 4.47
C GLY A 887 24.16 -38.23 4.85
N GLN A 888 23.28 -38.16 5.85
CA GLN A 888 22.74 -36.87 6.33
C GLN A 888 23.80 -36.06 7.09
N VAL A 889 24.66 -36.71 7.89
CA VAL A 889 25.79 -36.05 8.56
C VAL A 889 26.85 -35.61 7.55
N GLN A 890 27.11 -36.42 6.51
CA GLN A 890 27.99 -36.08 5.39
C GLN A 890 27.49 -34.85 4.63
N ASN A 891 26.21 -34.83 4.24
CA ASN A 891 25.60 -33.70 3.54
C ASN A 891 25.59 -32.43 4.41
N TRP A 892 25.28 -32.54 5.70
CA TRP A 892 25.29 -31.39 6.62
C TRP A 892 26.67 -30.72 6.72
N LEU A 893 27.74 -31.52 6.80
CA LEU A 893 29.13 -31.01 6.79
C LEU A 893 29.51 -30.39 5.45
N HIS A 894 29.06 -30.97 4.32
CA HIS A 894 29.36 -30.48 2.97
C HIS A 894 28.62 -29.17 2.65
N SER A 895 27.32 -29.08 2.92
CA SER A 895 26.54 -27.84 2.77
C SER A 895 27.09 -26.72 3.67
N TRP A 896 27.54 -27.04 4.89
CA TRP A 896 28.23 -26.09 5.77
C TRP A 896 29.58 -25.63 5.19
N ALA A 897 30.35 -26.54 4.57
CA ALA A 897 31.61 -26.22 3.91
C ALA A 897 31.44 -25.28 2.70
N VAL A 898 30.39 -25.48 1.90
CA VAL A 898 30.03 -24.56 0.80
C VAL A 898 29.60 -23.19 1.36
N ASN A 899 28.69 -23.16 2.34
CA ASN A 899 28.20 -21.90 2.93
C ASN A 899 29.28 -21.05 3.63
N MET A 900 30.37 -21.65 4.10
CA MET A 900 31.51 -20.90 4.66
C MET A 900 32.56 -20.50 3.61
N GLY A 901 32.20 -20.49 2.32
CA GLY A 901 33.06 -20.04 1.22
C GLY A 901 34.27 -20.95 0.99
N LEU A 902 34.13 -22.22 1.38
CA LEU A 902 35.26 -23.07 1.75
C LEU A 902 35.33 -24.36 0.91
N ALA A 903 34.30 -24.71 0.13
CA ALA A 903 34.34 -25.72 -0.93
C ALA A 903 33.49 -25.26 -2.12
N LYS A 904 33.78 -25.72 -3.36
CA LYS A 904 32.82 -25.58 -4.46
C LYS A 904 31.65 -26.56 -4.29
N ALA A 905 30.46 -26.12 -4.68
CA ALA A 905 29.26 -26.94 -4.71
C ALA A 905 29.36 -28.11 -5.71
N ASP A 906 28.54 -29.14 -5.50
CA ASP A 906 28.36 -30.28 -6.42
C ASP A 906 27.60 -29.90 -7.70
N THR A 907 27.12 -28.65 -7.78
CA THR A 907 26.39 -28.04 -8.89
C THR A 907 27.13 -26.80 -9.38
N GLU A 908 27.38 -26.71 -10.68
CA GLU A 908 27.73 -25.45 -11.36
C GLU A 908 26.52 -24.98 -12.18
N ASP A 909 26.27 -23.67 -12.22
CA ASP A 909 25.24 -23.03 -13.06
C ASP A 909 25.93 -22.22 -14.16
N VAL A 910 25.46 -22.34 -15.41
CA VAL A 910 25.86 -21.43 -16.50
C VAL A 910 24.62 -20.82 -17.15
N VAL A 911 24.63 -19.49 -17.22
CA VAL A 911 23.69 -18.68 -17.99
C VAL A 911 24.05 -18.79 -19.46
N VAL A 912 23.19 -19.45 -20.24
CA VAL A 912 23.31 -19.56 -21.68
C VAL A 912 22.58 -18.41 -22.35
N THR A 913 23.32 -17.45 -22.89
CA THR A 913 22.78 -16.34 -23.68
C THR A 913 22.69 -16.73 -25.16
N VAL A 914 21.48 -16.71 -25.72
CA VAL A 914 21.22 -16.92 -27.15
C VAL A 914 20.81 -15.61 -27.82
N LYS A 915 21.34 -15.33 -29.02
CA LYS A 915 20.96 -14.15 -29.81
C LYS A 915 20.42 -14.54 -31.17
N ILE A 916 19.12 -14.32 -31.37
CA ILE A 916 18.45 -14.43 -32.65
C ILE A 916 18.65 -13.11 -33.39
N GLN A 917 19.47 -13.12 -34.43
CA GLN A 917 19.64 -11.96 -35.32
C GLN A 917 18.36 -11.73 -36.13
N GLY A 918 17.96 -10.47 -36.33
CA GLY A 918 16.77 -10.10 -37.10
C GLY A 918 16.86 -8.68 -37.64
N ASP A 919 15.73 -8.09 -38.07
CA ASP A 919 15.71 -6.73 -38.62
C ASP A 919 15.53 -5.61 -37.57
N GLY A 920 15.35 -5.96 -36.29
CA GLY A 920 15.28 -5.02 -35.17
C GLY A 920 14.02 -4.14 -35.14
N VAL A 921 12.99 -4.46 -35.94
CA VAL A 921 11.73 -3.70 -36.03
C VAL A 921 10.58 -4.51 -35.44
N TYR A 922 10.22 -4.18 -34.22
CA TYR A 922 9.16 -4.79 -33.44
C TYR A 922 7.84 -4.00 -33.63
N GLY A 923 6.71 -4.71 -33.77
CA GLY A 923 5.38 -4.10 -33.90
C GLY A 923 4.97 -3.72 -35.31
N LYS A 924 3.94 -2.86 -35.40
CA LYS A 924 3.31 -2.39 -36.66
C LYS A 924 2.88 -0.92 -36.53
N PRO A 925 3.81 0.02 -36.30
CA PRO A 925 3.46 1.40 -35.99
C PRO A 925 2.70 2.11 -37.13
N GLU A 926 2.86 1.69 -38.38
CA GLU A 926 2.07 2.17 -39.54
C GLU A 926 0.58 1.78 -39.48
N LEU A 927 0.26 0.69 -38.80
CA LEU A 927 -1.11 0.19 -38.63
C LEU A 927 -1.72 0.70 -37.32
N ASN A 928 -0.92 0.73 -36.27
CA ASN A 928 -1.37 1.00 -34.90
C ASN A 928 -1.51 2.52 -34.62
N SER A 929 -0.84 3.38 -35.41
CA SER A 929 -1.01 4.84 -35.33
C SER A 929 -2.42 5.33 -35.66
N GLN A 930 -3.26 4.48 -36.27
CA GLN A 930 -4.65 4.82 -36.57
C GLN A 930 -5.53 4.94 -35.31
N TYR A 931 -5.20 4.21 -34.24
CA TYR A 931 -6.00 4.17 -33.01
C TYR A 931 -5.80 5.39 -32.11
N TYR A 932 -4.83 6.26 -32.43
CA TYR A 932 -4.64 7.55 -31.76
C TYR A 932 -5.95 8.32 -31.57
N VAL A 933 -6.19 8.77 -30.34
CA VAL A 933 -7.21 9.74 -29.97
C VAL A 933 -6.58 10.68 -28.93
N GLU A 934 -6.77 11.98 -29.15
CA GLU A 934 -6.33 13.07 -28.28
C GLU A 934 -7.25 13.15 -27.04
N GLN A 935 -6.68 13.45 -25.87
CA GLN A 935 -7.44 13.56 -24.62
C GLN A 935 -7.97 14.98 -24.39
N ASN A 936 -9.08 15.12 -23.66
CA ASN A 936 -9.63 16.41 -23.26
C ASN A 936 -9.48 16.69 -21.74
N TYR A 937 -8.99 15.71 -20.96
CA TYR A 937 -8.86 15.81 -19.49
C TYR A 937 -7.53 15.23 -18.97
N GLU A 938 -7.34 15.28 -17.64
CA GLU A 938 -6.24 14.61 -16.93
C GLU A 938 -6.56 13.10 -16.78
N ASN A 939 -6.59 12.37 -17.90
CA ASN A 939 -7.05 10.97 -18.01
C ASN A 939 -6.21 10.10 -18.98
N CYS A 940 -4.98 10.51 -19.29
CA CYS A 940 -4.11 9.91 -20.32
C CYS A 940 -4.06 8.37 -20.31
N ILE A 941 -3.89 7.74 -19.14
CA ILE A 941 -3.81 6.28 -19.04
C ILE A 941 -5.15 5.57 -19.35
N LEU A 942 -6.29 6.22 -19.12
CA LEU A 942 -7.61 5.73 -19.57
C LEU A 942 -7.76 5.89 -21.08
N MET A 943 -7.21 6.96 -21.67
CA MET A 943 -7.17 7.12 -23.12
C MET A 943 -6.24 6.11 -23.79
N ALA A 944 -5.10 5.79 -23.17
CA ALA A 944 -4.25 4.68 -23.56
C ALA A 944 -5.01 3.33 -23.50
N ALA A 945 -5.78 3.07 -22.44
CA ALA A 945 -6.65 1.90 -22.36
C ALA A 945 -7.70 1.86 -23.48
N ALA A 946 -8.33 2.98 -23.83
CA ALA A 946 -9.26 3.05 -24.96
C ALA A 946 -8.55 2.74 -26.30
N MET A 947 -7.38 3.33 -26.55
CA MET A 947 -6.56 3.05 -27.74
C MET A 947 -6.19 1.56 -27.86
N VAL A 948 -5.84 0.93 -26.74
CA VAL A 948 -5.55 -0.51 -26.63
C VAL A 948 -6.78 -1.37 -26.96
N VAL A 949 -7.96 -1.03 -26.43
CA VAL A 949 -9.22 -1.74 -26.75
C VAL A 949 -9.50 -1.68 -28.26
N GLY A 950 -9.29 -0.53 -28.90
CA GLY A 950 -9.37 -0.40 -30.36
C GLY A 950 -8.37 -1.29 -31.10
N GLN A 951 -7.08 -1.21 -30.72
CA GLN A 951 -6.00 -1.95 -31.36
C GLN A 951 -6.18 -3.47 -31.30
N LEU A 952 -6.48 -4.04 -30.12
CA LEU A 952 -6.61 -5.49 -29.95
C LEU A 952 -7.91 -6.04 -30.53
N ARG A 953 -8.99 -5.25 -30.59
CA ARG A 953 -10.22 -5.62 -31.30
C ARG A 953 -10.05 -5.52 -32.83
N GLY A 954 -9.15 -4.64 -33.30
CA GLY A 954 -8.75 -4.52 -34.71
C GLY A 954 -9.64 -3.60 -35.55
N ASP A 955 -10.44 -2.75 -34.90
CA ASP A 955 -11.38 -1.83 -35.54
C ASP A 955 -11.53 -0.56 -34.68
N LYS A 956 -11.37 0.62 -35.30
CA LYS A 956 -11.52 1.90 -34.61
C LYS A 956 -12.97 2.22 -34.23
N ALA A 957 -13.97 1.62 -34.89
CA ALA A 957 -15.37 1.70 -34.44
C ALA A 957 -15.63 0.88 -33.15
N LEU A 958 -14.69 0.03 -32.74
CA LEU A 958 -14.73 -0.76 -31.50
C LEU A 958 -13.86 -0.16 -30.37
N GLN A 959 -13.23 0.98 -30.61
CA GLN A 959 -12.54 1.80 -29.61
C GLN A 959 -13.56 2.55 -28.73
N PRO A 960 -13.46 2.51 -27.40
CA PRO A 960 -14.29 3.32 -26.52
C PRO A 960 -14.06 4.81 -26.77
N THR A 961 -15.10 5.62 -26.69
CA THR A 961 -14.93 7.08 -26.62
C THR A 961 -14.41 7.47 -25.24
N GLU A 962 -13.81 8.66 -25.13
CA GLU A 962 -13.35 9.23 -23.85
C GLU A 962 -14.46 9.21 -22.79
N ALA A 963 -15.65 9.73 -23.12
CA ALA A 963 -16.81 9.71 -22.23
C ALA A 963 -17.25 8.29 -21.82
N GLN A 964 -17.02 7.27 -22.66
CA GLN A 964 -17.30 5.87 -22.29
C GLN A 964 -16.27 5.32 -21.30
N ILE A 965 -14.97 5.43 -21.61
CA ILE A 965 -13.92 4.86 -20.74
C ILE A 965 -13.86 5.59 -19.39
N VAL A 966 -14.10 6.90 -19.38
CA VAL A 966 -14.25 7.72 -18.18
C VAL A 966 -15.47 7.30 -17.36
N ASN A 967 -16.65 7.15 -17.96
CA ASN A 967 -17.84 6.75 -17.21
C ASN A 967 -17.71 5.33 -16.61
N LEU A 968 -16.96 4.43 -17.25
CA LEU A 968 -16.57 3.16 -16.63
C LEU A 968 -15.67 3.41 -15.41
N ALA A 969 -14.63 4.23 -15.52
CA ALA A 969 -13.74 4.56 -14.39
C ALA A 969 -14.47 5.23 -13.20
N LYS A 970 -15.44 6.11 -13.47
CA LYS A 970 -16.30 6.78 -12.46
C LYS A 970 -17.33 5.84 -11.79
N THR A 971 -17.53 4.63 -12.33
CA THR A 971 -18.48 3.63 -11.81
C THR A 971 -17.83 2.30 -11.41
N THR A 972 -16.50 2.23 -11.44
CA THR A 972 -15.70 1.06 -11.07
C THR A 972 -14.97 1.36 -9.75
N ASP A 973 -15.09 0.46 -8.78
CA ASP A 973 -14.35 0.54 -7.51
C ASP A 973 -12.84 0.37 -7.77
N SER A 974 -12.00 1.12 -7.05
CA SER A 974 -10.55 1.03 -7.16
C SER A 974 -10.03 -0.29 -6.56
N VAL A 975 -9.03 -0.88 -7.22
CA VAL A 975 -8.33 -2.09 -6.74
C VAL A 975 -7.03 -1.76 -5.99
N SER A 976 -6.63 -0.49 -5.99
CA SER A 976 -5.37 -0.01 -5.39
C SER A 976 -5.54 1.09 -4.33
N LYS A 977 -6.63 1.85 -4.38
CA LYS A 977 -7.02 2.90 -3.41
C LYS A 977 -8.26 2.42 -2.62
N PRO A 978 -8.10 1.72 -1.46
CA PRO A 978 -9.24 1.21 -0.69
C PRO A 978 -10.30 2.27 -0.41
N GLY A 979 -11.58 1.94 -0.66
CA GLY A 979 -12.69 2.86 -0.42
C GLY A 979 -12.87 4.01 -1.42
N ARG A 980 -12.22 3.99 -2.60
CA ARG A 980 -12.45 4.95 -3.70
C ARG A 980 -12.93 4.25 -4.99
N VAL A 981 -13.47 5.02 -5.94
CA VAL A 981 -13.57 4.64 -7.37
C VAL A 981 -12.25 4.94 -8.09
N ILE A 982 -12.07 4.35 -9.28
CA ILE A 982 -10.86 4.52 -10.12
C ILE A 982 -10.62 5.97 -10.55
N TYR A 983 -11.70 6.71 -10.86
CA TYR A 983 -11.62 8.10 -11.30
C TYR A 983 -12.80 8.89 -10.72
N ILE A 984 -12.56 10.10 -10.24
CA ILE A 984 -13.54 10.85 -9.43
C ILE A 984 -14.41 11.76 -10.31
N ASP A 985 -13.79 12.55 -11.20
CA ASP A 985 -14.50 13.38 -12.19
C ASP A 985 -13.58 13.72 -13.37
N GLU A 986 -14.15 13.99 -14.54
CA GLU A 986 -13.43 14.53 -15.71
C GLU A 986 -12.65 15.81 -15.36
N ASN A 987 -13.23 16.62 -14.48
CA ASN A 987 -12.71 17.92 -14.08
C ASN A 987 -11.95 17.82 -12.74
N SER A 988 -11.39 16.64 -12.45
CA SER A 988 -10.53 16.30 -11.31
C SER A 988 -9.04 16.55 -11.63
N ALA A 989 -8.20 16.50 -10.60
CA ALA A 989 -6.73 16.36 -10.70
C ALA A 989 -6.21 15.07 -10.01
N ASP A 990 -7.10 14.16 -9.58
CA ASP A 990 -6.76 12.78 -9.17
C ASP A 990 -7.07 11.84 -10.35
N GLY A 991 -6.01 11.50 -11.10
CA GLY A 991 -6.06 10.59 -12.24
C GLY A 991 -6.16 9.11 -11.85
N ALA A 992 -6.52 8.27 -12.82
CA ALA A 992 -6.40 6.82 -12.69
C ALA A 992 -4.92 6.40 -12.68
N ASN A 993 -4.59 5.30 -12.01
CA ASN A 993 -3.26 4.69 -12.01
C ASN A 993 -3.23 3.39 -12.85
N ALA A 994 -2.07 2.78 -13.05
CA ALA A 994 -1.96 1.56 -13.86
C ALA A 994 -2.60 0.30 -13.23
N PRO A 995 -2.51 0.04 -11.89
CA PRO A 995 -3.26 -1.05 -11.25
C PRO A 995 -4.77 -0.99 -11.54
N ASP A 996 -5.37 0.19 -11.35
CA ASP A 996 -6.79 0.39 -11.59
C ASP A 996 -7.14 0.32 -13.08
N THR A 997 -6.27 0.84 -13.95
CA THR A 997 -6.48 0.77 -15.42
C THR A 997 -6.39 -0.68 -15.93
N ALA A 998 -5.48 -1.49 -15.39
CA ALA A 998 -5.39 -2.92 -15.69
C ALA A 998 -6.64 -3.67 -15.19
N ALA A 999 -7.14 -3.34 -14.01
CA ALA A 999 -8.41 -3.89 -13.53
C ALA A 999 -9.59 -3.48 -14.43
N LEU A 1000 -9.75 -2.18 -14.74
CA LEU A 1000 -10.81 -1.66 -15.62
C LEU A 1000 -10.85 -2.38 -16.97
N LEU A 1001 -9.68 -2.61 -17.58
CA LEU A 1001 -9.54 -3.40 -18.81
C LEU A 1001 -10.05 -4.85 -18.64
N ASN A 1002 -9.63 -5.54 -17.57
CA ASN A 1002 -10.08 -6.91 -17.30
C ASN A 1002 -11.58 -7.00 -16.93
N ILE A 1003 -12.16 -6.01 -16.25
CA ILE A 1003 -13.57 -5.99 -15.84
C ILE A 1003 -14.50 -5.83 -17.04
N HIS A 1004 -14.27 -4.80 -17.85
CA HIS A 1004 -15.22 -4.38 -18.88
C HIS A 1004 -14.89 -4.95 -20.28
N TYR A 1005 -13.65 -5.41 -20.47
CA TYR A 1005 -13.15 -5.94 -21.74
C TYR A 1005 -12.44 -7.31 -21.59
N GLY A 1006 -12.48 -7.95 -20.42
CA GLY A 1006 -11.89 -9.28 -20.16
C GLY A 1006 -12.35 -10.41 -21.10
N GLN A 1007 -13.52 -10.23 -21.72
CA GLN A 1007 -14.07 -11.10 -22.77
C GLN A 1007 -13.42 -10.92 -24.15
N TYR A 1008 -12.47 -9.99 -24.29
CA TYR A 1008 -11.76 -9.67 -25.55
C TYR A 1008 -10.23 -9.54 -25.37
N LEU A 1009 -9.79 -9.09 -24.19
CA LEU A 1009 -8.38 -8.83 -23.87
C LEU A 1009 -8.07 -9.19 -22.42
N HIS A 1010 -6.79 -9.32 -22.10
CA HIS A 1010 -6.31 -9.52 -20.74
C HIS A 1010 -5.16 -8.55 -20.46
N ALA A 1011 -5.24 -7.84 -19.34
CA ALA A 1011 -4.26 -6.86 -18.91
C ALA A 1011 -3.49 -7.36 -17.67
N GLU A 1012 -2.17 -7.39 -17.75
CA GLU A 1012 -1.27 -7.75 -16.65
C GLU A 1012 -0.40 -6.53 -16.30
N LEU A 1013 -0.46 -6.07 -15.05
CA LEU A 1013 0.44 -5.02 -14.56
C LEU A 1013 1.79 -5.63 -14.18
N LYS A 1014 2.88 -4.96 -14.56
CA LYS A 1014 4.23 -5.30 -14.12
C LYS A 1014 5.09 -4.06 -13.85
N VAL A 1015 5.78 -4.11 -12.71
CA VAL A 1015 6.83 -3.18 -12.28
C VAL A 1015 8.16 -3.94 -12.24
N TYR A 1016 9.28 -3.25 -12.47
CA TYR A 1016 10.63 -3.82 -12.48
C TYR A 1016 11.49 -3.19 -11.38
N GLN A 1017 12.73 -3.65 -11.20
CA GLN A 1017 13.73 -2.92 -10.39
C GLN A 1017 14.44 -1.82 -11.21
N PRO A 1018 15.00 -0.77 -10.57
CA PRO A 1018 15.68 0.34 -11.27
C PRO A 1018 16.82 -0.09 -12.21
N ASP A 1019 17.51 -1.19 -11.91
CA ASP A 1019 18.59 -1.78 -12.71
C ASP A 1019 18.11 -2.76 -13.79
N GLU A 1020 16.83 -3.18 -13.76
CA GLU A 1020 16.22 -4.10 -14.72
C GLU A 1020 15.74 -3.42 -16.03
N GLY A 1021 16.04 -2.14 -16.27
CA GLY A 1021 15.54 -1.42 -17.46
C GLY A 1021 15.84 -2.09 -18.82
N GLN A 1022 16.94 -2.85 -18.93
CA GLN A 1022 17.24 -3.65 -20.12
C GLN A 1022 16.37 -4.92 -20.24
N LEU A 1023 15.91 -5.50 -19.13
CA LEU A 1023 14.90 -6.56 -19.11
C LEU A 1023 13.52 -5.99 -19.47
N ALA A 1024 13.18 -4.82 -18.95
CA ALA A 1024 11.92 -4.13 -19.25
C ALA A 1024 11.79 -3.80 -20.74
N LEU A 1025 12.80 -3.16 -21.34
CA LEU A 1025 12.82 -2.86 -22.78
C LEU A 1025 12.68 -4.14 -23.64
N ARG A 1026 13.31 -5.24 -23.23
CA ARG A 1026 13.24 -6.53 -23.93
C ARG A 1026 11.86 -7.20 -23.80
N ASP A 1027 11.20 -7.08 -22.65
CA ASP A 1027 9.81 -7.53 -22.47
C ASP A 1027 8.84 -6.71 -23.34
N LEU A 1028 9.05 -5.40 -23.40
CA LEU A 1028 8.29 -4.47 -24.24
C LEU A 1028 8.46 -4.76 -25.73
N GLU A 1029 9.70 -4.92 -26.21
CA GLU A 1029 10.02 -5.37 -27.58
C GLU A 1029 9.29 -6.67 -27.93
N ALA A 1030 9.32 -7.66 -27.03
CA ALA A 1030 8.71 -8.96 -27.25
C ALA A 1030 7.18 -8.89 -27.31
N ALA A 1031 6.55 -8.13 -26.41
CA ALA A 1031 5.10 -7.89 -26.39
C ALA A 1031 4.61 -7.22 -27.68
N VAL A 1032 5.25 -6.10 -28.05
CA VAL A 1032 4.93 -5.32 -29.24
C VAL A 1032 5.09 -6.16 -30.52
N ALA A 1033 6.05 -7.08 -30.59
CA ALA A 1033 6.20 -8.01 -31.70
C ALA A 1033 5.18 -9.17 -31.72
N ARG A 1034 4.72 -9.67 -30.57
CA ARG A 1034 3.57 -10.61 -30.49
C ARG A 1034 2.26 -9.95 -30.92
N GLY A 1035 2.20 -8.62 -30.98
CA GLY A 1035 1.00 -7.85 -31.33
C GLY A 1035 0.16 -7.47 -30.12
N GLU A 1036 0.72 -7.59 -28.92
CA GLU A 1036 0.18 -7.01 -27.68
C GLU A 1036 0.25 -5.48 -27.76
N ALA A 1037 -0.48 -4.81 -26.87
CA ALA A 1037 -0.63 -3.36 -26.86
C ALA A 1037 -0.27 -2.81 -25.47
N PRO A 1038 1.03 -2.74 -25.12
CA PRO A 1038 1.47 -2.33 -23.79
C PRO A 1038 1.29 -0.82 -23.56
N ILE A 1039 0.82 -0.48 -22.37
CA ILE A 1039 0.70 0.88 -21.83
C ILE A 1039 1.86 1.06 -20.84
N VAL A 1040 2.57 2.19 -20.90
CA VAL A 1040 3.68 2.51 -19.98
C VAL A 1040 3.42 3.83 -19.23
N GLY A 1041 3.77 3.86 -17.95
CA GLY A 1041 3.79 5.07 -17.12
C GLY A 1041 5.14 5.78 -17.23
N LEU A 1042 5.16 7.09 -17.44
CA LEU A 1042 6.38 7.87 -17.63
C LEU A 1042 6.22 9.36 -17.28
N ASN A 1043 7.34 10.10 -17.27
CA ASN A 1043 7.35 11.55 -17.20
C ASN A 1043 7.07 12.21 -18.58
N ALA A 1044 6.02 13.04 -18.65
CA ALA A 1044 5.57 13.72 -19.86
C ALA A 1044 6.53 14.81 -20.36
N GLU A 1045 7.09 15.62 -19.48
CA GLU A 1045 7.96 16.74 -19.84
C GLU A 1045 9.21 16.28 -20.59
N THR A 1046 9.79 15.16 -20.14
CA THR A 1046 10.92 14.48 -20.80
C THR A 1046 10.52 13.91 -22.17
N LEU A 1047 9.29 13.39 -22.29
CA LEU A 1047 8.75 12.86 -23.54
C LEU A 1047 8.52 13.98 -24.57
N TRP A 1048 7.77 15.01 -24.20
CA TRP A 1048 7.39 16.10 -25.11
C TRP A 1048 8.58 16.96 -25.52
N ALA A 1049 9.62 17.09 -24.68
CA ALA A 1049 10.88 17.71 -25.09
C ALA A 1049 11.56 16.95 -26.25
N ALA A 1050 11.52 15.61 -26.22
CA ALA A 1050 12.02 14.79 -27.33
C ALA A 1050 11.15 14.94 -28.60
N VAL A 1051 9.83 15.03 -28.45
CA VAL A 1051 8.88 15.28 -29.56
C VAL A 1051 9.11 16.66 -30.20
N GLN A 1052 9.30 17.71 -29.40
CA GLN A 1052 9.59 19.07 -29.91
C GLN A 1052 10.91 19.10 -30.70
N CYS A 1053 11.95 18.44 -30.17
CA CYS A 1053 13.18 18.21 -30.92
C CYS A 1053 12.94 17.44 -32.24
N ALA A 1054 12.08 16.42 -32.23
CA ALA A 1054 11.72 15.67 -33.45
C ALA A 1054 10.88 16.49 -34.46
N LYS A 1055 10.18 17.56 -34.04
CA LYS A 1055 9.59 18.56 -34.94
C LYS A 1055 10.64 19.49 -35.59
N GLY A 1056 11.87 19.51 -35.07
CA GLY A 1056 12.97 20.38 -35.52
C GLY A 1056 13.20 21.61 -34.65
N ASP A 1057 12.53 21.73 -33.49
CA ASP A 1057 12.57 22.91 -32.61
C ASP A 1057 13.21 22.58 -31.24
N CYS A 1058 14.47 22.13 -31.26
CA CYS A 1058 15.23 21.97 -30.01
C CYS A 1058 15.58 23.30 -29.32
N GLU A 1059 15.54 24.43 -30.04
CA GLU A 1059 15.92 25.74 -29.50
C GLU A 1059 14.79 26.40 -28.67
N GLY A 1060 13.53 26.04 -28.90
CA GLY A 1060 12.38 26.46 -28.09
C GLY A 1060 12.42 26.02 -26.63
N LEU A 1061 13.26 25.05 -26.26
CA LEU A 1061 13.44 24.50 -24.90
C LEU A 1061 14.25 25.44 -23.96
N GLY A 1062 14.17 26.77 -24.16
CA GLY A 1062 15.05 27.83 -23.62
C GLY A 1062 15.08 28.03 -22.10
N GLY A 1063 15.43 26.99 -21.36
CA GLY A 1063 15.47 26.91 -19.89
C GLY A 1063 15.70 25.49 -19.35
N GLY A 1064 15.57 24.46 -20.19
CA GLY A 1064 15.65 23.05 -19.80
C GLY A 1064 14.30 22.42 -19.47
N ILE A 1065 14.32 21.11 -19.22
CA ILE A 1065 13.14 20.35 -18.80
C ILE A 1065 12.83 20.73 -17.33
N LYS A 1066 11.57 21.09 -17.02
CA LYS A 1066 11.20 21.68 -15.71
C LYS A 1066 10.94 20.65 -14.62
N ASP A 1067 10.38 19.50 -15.01
CA ASP A 1067 10.26 18.30 -14.18
C ASP A 1067 10.81 17.12 -14.98
N PHE A 1068 11.43 16.17 -14.29
CA PHE A 1068 12.04 14.98 -14.85
C PHE A 1068 12.09 13.83 -13.81
N GLN A 1069 11.42 13.98 -12.66
CA GLN A 1069 11.53 13.08 -11.52
C GLN A 1069 10.24 12.32 -11.24
N GLU A 1070 9.07 12.93 -11.47
CA GLU A 1070 7.78 12.30 -11.22
C GLU A 1070 7.17 11.72 -12.50
N ALA A 1071 6.66 10.48 -12.41
CA ALA A 1071 5.85 9.87 -13.44
C ALA A 1071 4.43 10.45 -13.37
N ASN A 1072 3.91 10.95 -14.49
CA ASN A 1072 2.67 11.73 -14.53
C ASN A 1072 1.80 11.42 -15.75
N HIS A 1073 2.22 10.49 -16.63
CA HIS A 1073 1.58 10.30 -17.93
C HIS A 1073 1.64 8.86 -18.45
N GLY A 1074 0.58 8.45 -19.16
CA GLY A 1074 0.41 7.08 -19.67
C GLY A 1074 0.24 7.05 -21.19
N VAL A 1075 1.07 6.26 -21.88
CA VAL A 1075 1.11 6.20 -23.36
C VAL A 1075 1.13 4.75 -23.87
N VAL A 1076 0.70 4.53 -25.13
CA VAL A 1076 0.72 3.19 -25.76
C VAL A 1076 1.94 3.04 -26.66
N VAL A 1077 2.72 1.97 -26.45
CA VAL A 1077 3.86 1.65 -27.32
C VAL A 1077 3.39 0.82 -28.51
N ILE A 1078 3.58 1.33 -29.73
CA ILE A 1078 3.06 0.73 -30.97
C ILE A 1078 4.12 0.18 -31.92
N GLY A 1079 5.40 0.47 -31.65
CA GLY A 1079 6.54 -0.10 -32.36
C GLY A 1079 7.87 0.25 -31.70
N VAL A 1080 8.90 -0.58 -31.90
CA VAL A 1080 10.29 -0.30 -31.51
C VAL A 1080 11.20 -0.60 -32.71
N ASP A 1081 12.08 0.33 -33.05
CA ASP A 1081 13.05 0.24 -34.14
C ASP A 1081 14.45 0.44 -33.58
N THR A 1082 15.07 -0.67 -33.16
CA THR A 1082 16.41 -0.68 -32.55
C THR A 1082 17.52 -0.31 -33.52
N VAL A 1083 17.26 -0.36 -34.84
CA VAL A 1083 18.21 0.02 -35.89
C VAL A 1083 18.26 1.54 -36.06
N LYS A 1084 17.14 2.25 -35.89
CA LYS A 1084 17.09 3.71 -35.83
C LYS A 1084 17.29 4.27 -34.41
N GLY A 1085 17.14 3.42 -33.38
CA GLY A 1085 17.15 3.84 -31.98
C GLY A 1085 15.86 4.57 -31.57
N ILE A 1086 14.72 4.20 -32.16
CA ILE A 1086 13.43 4.89 -31.99
C ILE A 1086 12.36 3.98 -31.38
N VAL A 1087 11.58 4.52 -30.45
CA VAL A 1087 10.29 3.98 -30.00
C VAL A 1087 9.17 4.79 -30.67
N TYR A 1088 8.13 4.12 -31.12
CA TYR A 1088 6.94 4.72 -31.73
C TYR A 1088 5.75 4.61 -30.77
N LEU A 1089 5.11 5.74 -30.48
CA LEU A 1089 4.02 5.85 -29.50
C LEU A 1089 2.70 6.32 -30.12
N ASN A 1090 1.59 5.96 -29.46
CA ASN A 1090 0.40 6.81 -29.43
C ASN A 1090 0.38 7.52 -28.05
N ASP A 1091 0.55 8.84 -28.05
CA ASP A 1091 0.45 9.71 -26.88
C ASP A 1091 -0.82 10.56 -26.99
N SER A 1092 -1.78 10.42 -26.06
CA SER A 1092 -3.04 11.19 -26.11
C SER A 1092 -2.92 12.63 -25.59
N GLY A 1093 -1.85 12.97 -24.86
CA GLY A 1093 -1.59 14.30 -24.30
C GLY A 1093 -0.83 15.22 -25.27
N SER A 1094 -0.22 14.64 -26.32
CA SER A 1094 0.44 15.37 -27.38
C SER A 1094 -0.44 15.46 -28.64
N SER A 1095 -0.77 16.69 -29.05
CA SER A 1095 -1.41 16.94 -30.35
C SER A 1095 -0.46 16.76 -31.55
N ALA A 1096 0.83 16.44 -31.33
CA ALA A 1096 1.82 16.36 -32.40
C ALA A 1096 1.59 15.19 -33.37
N GLN A 1097 0.90 14.13 -32.96
CA GLN A 1097 0.43 13.06 -33.84
C GLN A 1097 -0.85 13.45 -34.62
N ALA A 1098 -1.53 14.54 -34.26
CA ALA A 1098 -2.57 15.16 -35.08
C ALA A 1098 -2.01 16.16 -36.13
N ASP A 1099 -0.82 16.75 -35.92
CA ASP A 1099 -0.16 17.67 -36.87
C ASP A 1099 -0.21 17.13 -38.32
N GLU A 1100 -0.75 17.92 -39.25
CA GLU A 1100 -0.61 17.68 -40.69
C GLU A 1100 0.37 18.65 -41.35
N VAL A 1101 1.11 18.14 -42.33
CA VAL A 1101 2.07 18.89 -43.14
C VAL A 1101 1.72 18.78 -44.62
N ASP A 1102 2.06 19.82 -45.38
CA ASP A 1102 1.92 19.84 -46.83
C ASP A 1102 2.99 18.95 -47.49
N LYS A 1103 2.54 17.96 -48.26
CA LYS A 1103 3.39 17.08 -49.05
C LYS A 1103 3.00 17.17 -50.52
N VAL A 1104 3.96 17.56 -51.34
CA VAL A 1104 3.81 17.48 -52.80
C VAL A 1104 3.91 16.03 -53.24
N ILE A 1105 2.91 15.57 -53.99
CA ILE A 1105 2.88 14.28 -54.68
C ILE A 1105 2.64 14.50 -56.18
N LYS A 1106 2.87 13.46 -56.98
CA LYS A 1106 2.44 13.45 -58.38
C LYS A 1106 1.01 12.88 -58.49
N ASP A 1107 0.16 13.55 -59.25
CA ASP A 1107 -1.13 12.99 -59.69
C ASP A 1107 -0.96 12.00 -60.85
N GLU A 1108 -2.07 11.44 -61.35
CA GLU A 1108 -2.08 10.46 -62.44
C GLU A 1108 -1.59 11.03 -63.79
N ASP A 1109 -1.65 12.36 -63.96
CA ASP A 1109 -1.17 13.09 -65.15
C ASP A 1109 0.29 13.59 -65.01
N GLY A 1110 0.88 13.49 -63.81
CA GLY A 1110 2.26 13.90 -63.51
C GLY A 1110 2.42 15.35 -63.04
N ASN A 1111 1.34 16.06 -62.69
CA ASN A 1111 1.39 17.38 -62.08
C ASN A 1111 1.77 17.28 -60.59
N ASP A 1112 2.33 18.37 -60.05
CA ASP A 1112 2.60 18.49 -58.61
C ASP A 1112 1.35 18.94 -57.85
N VAL A 1113 0.78 18.02 -57.06
CA VAL A 1113 -0.39 18.27 -56.22
C VAL A 1113 0.02 18.21 -54.75
N THR A 1114 -0.29 19.27 -54.00
CA THR A 1114 -0.08 19.30 -52.55
C THR A 1114 -1.23 18.60 -51.84
N VAL A 1115 -0.91 17.57 -51.06
CA VAL A 1115 -1.85 16.90 -50.14
C VAL A 1115 -1.39 17.11 -48.69
N LYS A 1116 -2.35 17.19 -47.77
CA LYS A 1116 -2.06 17.09 -46.34
C LYS A 1116 -1.75 15.64 -45.98
N VAL A 1117 -0.75 15.44 -45.13
CA VAL A 1117 -0.43 14.15 -44.50
C VAL A 1117 -0.02 14.38 -43.06
N LYS A 1118 -0.30 13.42 -42.17
CA LYS A 1118 0.23 13.45 -40.80
C LYS A 1118 1.75 13.61 -40.79
N ARG A 1119 2.27 14.51 -39.95
CA ARG A 1119 3.69 14.71 -39.66
C ARG A 1119 4.35 13.42 -39.18
N PHE A 1120 3.64 12.71 -38.30
CA PHE A 1120 4.08 11.45 -37.68
C PHE A 1120 3.11 10.31 -38.05
N PRO A 1121 3.17 9.76 -39.30
CA PRO A 1121 2.24 8.74 -39.77
C PRO A 1121 2.43 7.37 -39.10
N LYS A 1122 3.51 7.20 -38.32
CA LYS A 1122 3.84 6.00 -37.55
C LYS A 1122 3.62 6.17 -36.04
N GLY A 1123 2.92 7.23 -35.63
CA GLY A 1123 2.97 7.69 -34.24
C GLY A 1123 4.27 8.39 -33.89
N GLU A 1124 4.36 8.90 -32.67
CA GLU A 1124 5.39 9.86 -32.27
C GLU A 1124 6.76 9.17 -32.11
N PRO A 1125 7.83 9.67 -32.76
CA PRO A 1125 9.14 9.04 -32.75
C PRO A 1125 10.02 9.56 -31.61
N ILE A 1126 10.17 8.76 -30.55
CA ILE A 1126 11.01 9.06 -29.38
C ILE A 1126 12.33 8.32 -29.49
N THR A 1127 13.46 8.90 -29.10
CA THR A 1127 14.72 8.13 -29.02
C THR A 1127 14.67 7.14 -27.86
N ILE A 1128 15.21 5.93 -28.02
CA ILE A 1128 15.25 4.92 -26.94
C ILE A 1128 15.90 5.49 -25.67
N GLY A 1129 16.92 6.35 -25.79
CA GLY A 1129 17.53 7.03 -24.64
C GLY A 1129 16.57 7.94 -23.87
N ALA A 1130 15.80 8.78 -24.57
CA ALA A 1130 14.80 9.65 -23.94
C ALA A 1130 13.63 8.85 -23.36
N PHE A 1131 13.16 7.83 -24.08
CA PHE A 1131 12.09 6.93 -23.63
C PHE A 1131 12.50 6.18 -22.35
N MET A 1132 13.67 5.54 -22.33
CA MET A 1132 14.18 4.86 -21.13
C MET A 1132 14.37 5.81 -19.94
N SER A 1133 14.77 7.07 -20.18
CA SER A 1133 14.86 8.08 -19.12
C SER A 1133 13.48 8.41 -18.54
N ALA A 1134 12.50 8.72 -19.40
CA ALA A 1134 11.14 9.07 -18.99
C ALA A 1134 10.40 7.90 -18.30
N TRP A 1135 10.65 6.67 -18.72
CA TRP A 1135 10.04 5.44 -18.18
C TRP A 1135 10.72 4.94 -16.88
N SER A 1136 11.96 5.37 -16.62
CA SER A 1136 12.67 5.01 -15.39
C SER A 1136 12.12 5.68 -14.12
N THR A 1137 11.35 6.78 -14.25
CA THR A 1137 10.75 7.49 -13.11
C THR A 1137 9.69 6.66 -12.37
N ASP A 1138 9.12 5.63 -13.02
CA ASP A 1138 8.13 4.71 -12.44
C ASP A 1138 8.63 3.26 -12.38
N ASN A 1139 9.95 3.06 -12.24
CA ASN A 1139 10.59 1.73 -12.21
C ASN A 1139 10.17 0.83 -13.39
N TYR A 1140 9.98 1.45 -14.56
CA TYR A 1140 9.54 0.82 -15.81
C TYR A 1140 8.13 0.17 -15.75
N GLU A 1141 7.21 0.72 -14.95
CA GLU A 1141 5.81 0.25 -14.88
C GLU A 1141 5.17 0.10 -16.27
N THR A 1142 4.52 -1.05 -16.48
CA THR A 1142 3.88 -1.42 -17.75
C THR A 1142 2.61 -2.22 -17.51
N ILE A 1143 1.52 -1.88 -18.19
CA ILE A 1143 0.38 -2.77 -18.37
C ILE A 1143 0.57 -3.51 -19.69
N PHE A 1144 0.90 -4.80 -19.62
CA PHE A 1144 0.94 -5.66 -20.80
C PHE A 1144 -0.48 -6.11 -21.14
N VAL A 1145 -1.00 -5.68 -22.29
CA VAL A 1145 -2.37 -6.01 -22.72
C VAL A 1145 -2.35 -6.92 -23.94
N SER A 1146 -2.86 -8.13 -23.75
CA SER A 1146 -2.94 -9.20 -24.75
C SER A 1146 -4.37 -9.45 -25.20
N LYS A 1147 -4.56 -10.14 -26.33
CA LYS A 1147 -5.88 -10.53 -26.82
C LYS A 1147 -6.27 -11.91 -26.30
N VAL A 1148 -7.50 -12.06 -25.80
CA VAL A 1148 -8.05 -13.37 -25.42
C VAL A 1148 -8.45 -14.13 -26.70
N GLY A 1149 -8.10 -15.42 -26.75
CA GLY A 1149 -8.23 -16.29 -27.93
C GLY A 1149 -9.58 -16.97 -28.09
#